data_AF-A0A2K9A4C1-F1
#
_entry.id   AF-A0A2K9A4C1-F1
#
_cell.length_a   1.000
_cell.length_b   1.000
_cell.length_c   1.000
_cell.angle_alpha   90.00
_cell.angle_beta   90.00
_cell.angle_gamma   90.00
#
_symmetry.space_group_name_H-M   'P 1'
#
loop_
_entity.id
_entity.type
_entity.pdbx_description
1 polymer ?
#
loop_
_entity_poly.entity_id
_entity_poly.type
_entity_poly.pdbx_seq_one_letter_code
_entity_poly.pdbx_strand_id
1 'polypeptide(L)'
;MKKILLFIVLFTFLFGLAACNREVDLDLEAPQNLDITDGILTWDAVTDADHYVVFVDEAEYEVTTTTFDLTTLELATGTYAVSVVAAKDDKVSIPSSVLNYEVTEGTVDTIDAPTNVQINAGVVSWTAVTDATSYVVHVGSLSYSVTTTQLDLTTKNIPVGTHTVYVVAKKDALTSENSASVSYTVEENVSQDTIYSTVLGGINPMYEPDMTEEDFEDEWEYYDYLSASEMAAAYAQTSIALGMTESQAIQFFGDAKSMVMGMPMMTGLDDFLLELEILDDYNMDHQDLAAMIYEFLIVMLDANIRSNTLNLTYANEEIAMYETEMNTIKASQAYMDAYNLMKSYATVDEYDGLDAFFSGEIHELRYIVEEIQSSLIYGYNFHPEYYYFEDDMTIEYVMDLQMIMTAMYNDTAGDGEAFINNMYTELQPLFNLYDKAQWKHYAEERVERDTQDNLMMNEMLVLMETEEVQFKGSLEVVFEFLITVKNTFPQNSIDLIDGAINGDALTLTEGLIIKDEMVLMLQNALPAAADFELLYETALIISGGLTDTDVTTGLQYAQINGQISHASINLFLDFIGDIDETLITGGMDILDQAYDEMYDYYDFENNPVVLIDFALYVIDYIDQFNLDYATEIAALEALITPAYEEYYFVLAIENIIYQIENDPYMPEDEKLIILGMLDELKLEFDTYKALSDLLGDSAHSALRYVIDTEARIIKTVIALNENQGTDMVQMMIDLEQLINDIHMIDTEIFGDVTSAEIDVLLDAARLPLKTALEAEGIDITFETTFDNIKPFVNTLILNVINLKADLLNEADLIDLDAFILNENLSSPDLGVGIAIVEVLNNTLTAANQTMILGSVDIFFDSIIEYSEIRALTGATQAEIDQMQIDVKAQLNMMFDEIEAIYALDENNLTLADEERIYDFLMMFGSNQPEEEPMLT
;
A
#
# COMPACT_ATOMS: atom_id res chain seq x y z
N MET A 1 -10.54 6.88 -17.32
CA MET A 1 -9.46 5.96 -16.88
C MET A 1 -8.90 6.30 -15.50
N LYS A 2 -7.94 7.24 -15.31
CA LYS A 2 -7.31 7.48 -13.97
C LYS A 2 -8.27 7.66 -12.78
N LYS A 3 -9.46 8.25 -12.96
CA LYS A 3 -10.48 8.40 -11.89
C LYS A 3 -11.32 7.15 -11.59
N ILE A 4 -11.38 6.18 -12.51
CA ILE A 4 -12.11 4.91 -12.34
C ILE A 4 -11.16 3.85 -11.78
N LEU A 5 -9.91 3.81 -12.26
CA LEU A 5 -8.85 3.01 -11.63
C LEU A 5 -8.64 3.45 -10.17
N LEU A 6 -8.61 4.76 -9.90
CA LEU A 6 -8.58 5.29 -8.53
C LEU A 6 -9.84 4.92 -7.73
N PHE A 7 -11.02 4.80 -8.35
CA PHE A 7 -12.25 4.40 -7.66
C PHE A 7 -12.23 2.91 -7.28
N ILE A 8 -11.73 2.05 -8.17
CA ILE A 8 -11.55 0.61 -7.93
C ILE A 8 -10.47 0.40 -6.85
N VAL A 9 -9.35 1.13 -6.92
CA VAL A 9 -8.28 1.10 -5.90
C VAL A 9 -8.75 1.65 -4.54
N LEU A 10 -9.67 2.63 -4.53
CA LEU A 10 -10.31 3.13 -3.31
C LEU A 10 -11.35 2.15 -2.74
N PHE A 11 -12.02 1.37 -3.60
CA PHE A 11 -12.98 0.34 -3.18
C PHE A 11 -12.30 -0.93 -2.67
N THR A 12 -11.16 -1.34 -3.24
CA THR A 12 -10.31 -2.38 -2.62
C THR A 12 -9.72 -1.96 -1.27
N PHE A 13 -9.86 -0.67 -0.89
CA PHE A 13 -9.50 -0.13 0.42
C PHE A 13 -10.70 -0.04 1.40
N LEU A 14 -11.91 -0.45 0.98
CA LEU A 14 -13.15 -0.36 1.76
C LEU A 14 -13.85 -1.74 1.90
N PHE A 15 -13.12 -2.65 2.55
CA PHE A 15 -13.48 -3.22 3.85
C PHE A 15 -14.96 -3.47 4.26
N GLY A 16 -15.23 -4.72 4.69
CA GLY A 16 -16.04 -5.21 5.85
C GLY A 16 -17.57 -5.05 5.90
N LEU A 17 -18.42 -6.08 6.12
CA LEU A 17 -18.25 -7.57 6.12
C LEU A 17 -19.53 -8.39 5.72
N ALA A 18 -19.59 -9.75 5.77
CA ALA A 18 -20.87 -10.51 5.78
C ALA A 18 -21.04 -11.83 6.54
N ALA A 19 -22.17 -11.89 7.28
CA ALA A 19 -23.00 -13.03 7.71
C ALA A 19 -23.91 -12.59 8.87
N CYS A 20 -25.21 -12.91 8.80
CA CYS A 20 -26.18 -12.71 9.89
C CYS A 20 -26.83 -14.05 10.27
N ASN A 21 -27.29 -14.20 11.52
CA ASN A 21 -28.19 -15.29 11.88
C ASN A 21 -29.10 -14.88 13.07
N ARG A 22 -30.40 -15.19 12.99
CA ARG A 22 -31.43 -14.66 13.90
C ARG A 22 -31.17 -15.03 15.36
N GLU A 23 -31.26 -14.03 16.25
CA GLU A 23 -30.96 -14.20 17.67
C GLU A 23 -32.07 -14.99 18.40
N VAL A 24 -31.68 -15.92 19.27
CA VAL A 24 -32.62 -16.72 20.06
C VAL A 24 -32.96 -16.00 21.37
N ASP A 25 -34.20 -15.56 21.53
CA ASP A 25 -34.71 -15.02 22.79
C ASP A 25 -35.02 -16.17 23.77
N LEU A 26 -34.20 -16.28 24.83
CA LEU A 26 -34.35 -17.29 25.87
C LEU A 26 -35.41 -16.94 26.93
N ASP A 27 -35.90 -15.70 26.97
CA ASP A 27 -37.01 -15.26 27.82
C ASP A 27 -38.38 -15.43 27.11
N LEU A 28 -38.38 -15.61 25.77
CA LEU A 28 -39.57 -15.97 24.99
C LEU A 28 -39.87 -17.48 25.10
N GLU A 29 -40.98 -17.83 25.74
CA GLU A 29 -41.35 -19.24 25.97
C GLU A 29 -41.65 -20.00 24.67
N ALA A 30 -41.16 -21.24 24.57
CA ALA A 30 -41.44 -22.11 23.43
C ALA A 30 -42.93 -22.51 23.35
N PRO A 31 -43.56 -22.57 22.16
CA PRO A 31 -44.94 -23.04 22.00
C PRO A 31 -45.19 -24.42 22.62
N GLN A 32 -46.26 -24.52 23.43
CA GLN A 32 -46.60 -25.73 24.19
C GLN A 32 -47.91 -26.38 23.70
N ASN A 33 -48.13 -27.62 24.13
CA ASN A 33 -49.36 -28.41 23.89
C ASN A 33 -49.74 -28.52 22.40
N LEU A 34 -48.75 -28.77 21.54
CA LEU A 34 -49.00 -29.10 20.14
C LEU A 34 -49.88 -30.36 20.03
N ASP A 35 -50.88 -30.32 19.16
CA ASP A 35 -51.72 -31.45 18.77
C ASP A 35 -52.09 -31.36 17.27
N ILE A 36 -52.32 -32.51 16.63
CA ILE A 36 -52.76 -32.61 15.23
C ILE A 36 -54.03 -33.46 15.17
N THR A 37 -55.16 -32.84 14.81
CA THR A 37 -56.45 -33.53 14.63
C THR A 37 -57.01 -33.25 13.24
N ASP A 38 -57.38 -34.31 12.51
CA ASP A 38 -57.91 -34.26 11.14
C ASP A 38 -57.05 -33.43 10.15
N GLY A 39 -55.73 -33.38 10.39
CA GLY A 39 -54.74 -32.64 9.58
C GLY A 39 -54.54 -31.17 9.97
N ILE A 40 -55.19 -30.69 11.03
CA ILE A 40 -54.99 -29.34 11.57
C ILE A 40 -54.09 -29.39 12.80
N LEU A 41 -52.97 -28.67 12.75
CA LEU A 41 -52.05 -28.41 13.86
C LEU A 41 -52.60 -27.27 14.75
N THR A 42 -52.46 -27.41 16.06
CA THR A 42 -52.83 -26.38 17.07
C THR A 42 -51.84 -26.36 18.23
N TRP A 43 -51.59 -25.19 18.83
CA TRP A 43 -50.75 -25.01 20.03
C TRP A 43 -51.32 -23.93 20.96
N ASP A 44 -50.78 -23.82 22.18
CA ASP A 44 -51.10 -22.73 23.11
C ASP A 44 -50.40 -21.43 22.73
N ALA A 45 -51.08 -20.29 22.93
CA ALA A 45 -50.50 -18.96 22.68
C ALA A 45 -49.37 -18.64 23.66
N VAL A 46 -48.21 -18.25 23.12
CA VAL A 46 -47.09 -17.67 23.86
C VAL A 46 -47.42 -16.21 24.19
N THR A 47 -47.03 -15.77 25.39
CA THR A 47 -47.24 -14.37 25.82
C THR A 47 -46.16 -13.48 25.21
N ASP A 48 -46.56 -12.30 24.75
CA ASP A 48 -45.70 -11.29 24.10
C ASP A 48 -45.09 -11.70 22.74
N ALA A 49 -45.54 -12.80 22.12
CA ALA A 49 -45.19 -13.17 20.73
C ALA A 49 -46.11 -12.50 19.70
N ASP A 50 -45.53 -11.97 18.62
CA ASP A 50 -46.26 -11.31 17.53
C ASP A 50 -46.76 -12.31 16.48
N HIS A 51 -45.94 -13.33 16.20
CA HIS A 51 -46.25 -14.40 15.25
C HIS A 51 -45.53 -15.72 15.65
N TYR A 52 -45.71 -16.74 14.81
CA TYR A 52 -45.10 -18.07 14.99
C TYR A 52 -44.57 -18.56 13.64
N VAL A 53 -43.50 -19.35 13.67
CA VAL A 53 -43.02 -20.08 12.48
C VAL A 53 -43.25 -21.56 12.70
N VAL A 54 -44.02 -22.19 11.81
CA VAL A 54 -44.28 -23.64 11.80
C VAL A 54 -43.27 -24.29 10.87
N PHE A 55 -42.51 -25.24 11.41
CA PHE A 55 -41.60 -26.10 10.66
C PHE A 55 -42.31 -27.39 10.29
N VAL A 56 -42.22 -27.81 9.02
CA VAL A 56 -42.59 -29.15 8.54
C VAL A 56 -41.35 -29.74 7.85
N ASP A 57 -40.71 -30.69 8.52
CA ASP A 57 -39.30 -31.06 8.33
C ASP A 57 -38.39 -29.82 8.30
N GLU A 58 -37.88 -29.44 7.13
CA GLU A 58 -36.98 -28.28 6.92
C GLU A 58 -37.70 -27.04 6.36
N ALA A 59 -39.01 -27.12 6.07
CA ALA A 59 -39.77 -26.03 5.47
C ALA A 59 -40.47 -25.15 6.53
N GLU A 60 -40.29 -23.83 6.43
CA GLU A 60 -40.85 -22.82 7.33
C GLU A 60 -42.15 -22.19 6.81
N TYR A 61 -43.11 -21.95 7.71
CA TYR A 61 -44.39 -21.32 7.44
C TYR A 61 -44.78 -20.33 8.55
N GLU A 62 -44.70 -19.03 8.27
CA GLU A 62 -45.12 -17.98 9.21
C GLU A 62 -46.64 -17.91 9.36
N VAL A 63 -47.11 -17.80 10.60
CA VAL A 63 -48.53 -17.63 10.95
C VAL A 63 -48.74 -16.70 12.14
N THR A 64 -49.76 -15.85 12.05
CA THR A 64 -50.21 -14.96 13.14
C THR A 64 -51.30 -15.59 14.02
N THR A 65 -51.56 -16.89 13.86
CA THR A 65 -52.59 -17.65 14.59
C THR A 65 -52.02 -18.93 15.17
N THR A 66 -52.54 -19.38 16.31
CA THR A 66 -52.07 -20.60 17.02
C THR A 66 -52.59 -21.91 16.41
N THR A 67 -52.74 -21.94 15.09
CA THR A 67 -53.23 -23.09 14.32
C THR A 67 -52.77 -23.00 12.87
N PHE A 68 -52.54 -24.15 12.24
CA PHE A 68 -52.09 -24.29 10.87
C PHE A 68 -52.68 -25.56 10.24
N ASP A 69 -53.13 -25.50 8.99
CA ASP A 69 -53.81 -26.62 8.31
C ASP A 69 -52.83 -27.37 7.40
N LEU A 70 -52.28 -28.47 7.91
CA LEU A 70 -51.33 -29.33 7.20
C LEU A 70 -51.95 -30.05 5.99
N THR A 71 -53.28 -30.02 5.82
CA THR A 71 -53.95 -30.54 4.61
C THR A 71 -53.90 -29.58 3.43
N THR A 72 -53.53 -28.32 3.68
CA THR A 72 -53.29 -27.32 2.62
C THR A 72 -51.91 -27.47 1.96
N LEU A 73 -51.00 -28.21 2.61
CA LEU A 73 -49.70 -28.56 2.06
C LEU A 73 -49.83 -29.79 1.15
N GLU A 74 -49.22 -29.76 -0.03
CA GLU A 74 -49.18 -30.90 -0.98
C GLU A 74 -48.15 -31.96 -0.54
N LEU A 75 -48.30 -32.47 0.69
CA LEU A 75 -47.41 -33.47 1.28
C LEU A 75 -47.65 -34.86 0.66
N ALA A 76 -46.55 -35.53 0.31
CA ALA A 76 -46.58 -36.89 -0.21
C ALA A 76 -46.96 -37.91 0.89
N THR A 77 -47.28 -39.14 0.50
CA THR A 77 -47.51 -40.25 1.44
C THR A 77 -46.24 -40.52 2.25
N GLY A 78 -46.24 -40.15 3.52
CA GLY A 78 -45.05 -40.14 4.38
C GLY A 78 -45.36 -39.78 5.83
N THR A 79 -44.31 -39.64 6.62
CA THR A 79 -44.37 -39.13 8.00
C THR A 79 -43.44 -37.94 8.12
N TYR A 80 -44.00 -36.78 8.49
CA TYR A 80 -43.31 -35.49 8.55
C TYR A 80 -43.12 -35.05 10.01
N ALA A 81 -41.94 -34.54 10.36
CA ALA A 81 -41.68 -33.91 11.64
C ALA A 81 -42.27 -32.48 11.65
N VAL A 82 -42.93 -32.09 12.73
CA VAL A 82 -43.61 -30.79 12.84
C VAL A 82 -43.27 -30.12 14.17
N SER A 83 -42.71 -28.91 14.14
CA SER A 83 -42.40 -28.09 15.32
C SER A 83 -42.76 -26.63 15.08
N VAL A 84 -42.82 -25.82 16.14
CA VAL A 84 -43.21 -24.40 16.06
C VAL A 84 -42.30 -23.58 16.99
N VAL A 85 -41.84 -22.42 16.52
CA VAL A 85 -41.23 -21.36 17.36
C VAL A 85 -42.22 -20.20 17.52
N ALA A 86 -42.12 -19.46 18.61
CA ALA A 86 -42.70 -18.13 18.73
C ALA A 86 -41.67 -17.09 18.28
N ALA A 87 -42.14 -16.00 17.67
CA ALA A 87 -41.29 -14.92 17.20
C ALA A 87 -41.83 -13.56 17.68
N LYS A 88 -40.90 -12.67 18.00
CA LYS A 88 -41.17 -11.33 18.52
C LYS A 88 -40.05 -10.41 18.05
N ASP A 89 -40.43 -9.33 17.36
CA ASP A 89 -39.48 -8.56 16.55
C ASP A 89 -38.62 -9.54 15.70
N ASP A 90 -37.30 -9.36 15.61
CA ASP A 90 -36.39 -10.25 14.86
C ASP A 90 -35.84 -11.46 15.65
N LYS A 91 -36.35 -11.71 16.87
CA LYS A 91 -35.89 -12.79 17.75
C LYS A 91 -36.88 -13.95 17.84
N VAL A 92 -36.36 -15.16 17.99
CA VAL A 92 -37.16 -16.40 18.03
C VAL A 92 -36.97 -17.18 19.34
N SER A 93 -38.02 -17.82 19.82
CA SER A 93 -37.94 -18.76 20.95
C SER A 93 -37.24 -20.05 20.53
N ILE A 94 -36.79 -20.86 21.50
CA ILE A 94 -36.40 -22.24 21.20
C ILE A 94 -37.59 -23.05 20.62
N PRO A 95 -37.37 -24.02 19.73
CA PRO A 95 -38.45 -24.81 19.12
C PRO A 95 -39.26 -25.65 20.11
N SER A 96 -40.54 -25.83 19.80
CA SER A 96 -41.44 -26.76 20.49
C SER A 96 -41.02 -28.23 20.36
N SER A 97 -41.63 -29.12 21.14
CA SER A 97 -41.49 -30.56 20.94
C SER A 97 -42.08 -31.02 19.60
N VAL A 98 -41.30 -31.76 18.81
CA VAL A 98 -41.70 -32.30 17.50
C VAL A 98 -42.89 -33.27 17.58
N LEU A 99 -43.89 -33.07 16.73
CA LEU A 99 -44.94 -34.04 16.39
C LEU A 99 -44.67 -34.73 15.06
N ASN A 100 -45.31 -35.87 14.83
CA ASN A 100 -45.25 -36.59 13.55
C ASN A 100 -46.63 -36.57 12.86
N TYR A 101 -46.69 -36.12 11.61
CA TYR A 101 -47.90 -36.12 10.78
C TYR A 101 -47.83 -37.22 9.70
N GLU A 102 -48.81 -38.12 9.63
CA GLU A 102 -48.82 -39.28 8.72
C GLU A 102 -49.91 -39.14 7.63
N VAL A 103 -49.50 -39.18 6.36
CA VAL A 103 -50.39 -39.11 5.18
C VAL A 103 -50.59 -40.52 4.60
N THR A 104 -51.85 -40.94 4.39
CA THR A 104 -52.17 -42.32 3.93
C THR A 104 -53.18 -42.39 2.77
N GLU A 105 -53.07 -43.44 1.95
CA GLU A 105 -53.78 -43.61 0.67
C GLU A 105 -55.13 -44.34 0.80
N GLY A 106 -56.15 -43.91 0.03
CA GLY A 106 -57.50 -44.48 0.07
C GLY A 106 -58.09 -44.79 -1.31
N THR A 107 -58.43 -46.05 -1.58
CA THR A 107 -58.86 -46.52 -2.91
C THR A 107 -60.38 -46.41 -3.16
N VAL A 108 -60.75 -45.88 -4.34
CA VAL A 108 -62.11 -45.90 -4.93
C VAL A 108 -62.12 -46.84 -6.15
N ASP A 109 -63.28 -47.23 -6.69
CA ASP A 109 -63.39 -48.00 -7.94
C ASP A 109 -62.78 -47.24 -9.13
N THR A 110 -61.70 -47.74 -9.72
CA THR A 110 -60.93 -47.09 -10.79
C THR A 110 -61.04 -47.77 -12.15
N ILE A 111 -60.67 -47.03 -13.20
CA ILE A 111 -60.26 -47.55 -14.52
C ILE A 111 -58.72 -47.57 -14.56
N ASP A 112 -58.11 -48.55 -15.24
CA ASP A 112 -56.64 -48.69 -15.29
C ASP A 112 -55.94 -47.42 -15.79
N ALA A 113 -54.85 -47.03 -15.15
CA ALA A 113 -54.03 -45.90 -15.57
C ALA A 113 -53.31 -46.18 -16.92
N PRO A 114 -53.11 -45.15 -17.78
CA PRO A 114 -52.24 -45.27 -18.95
C PRO A 114 -50.80 -45.69 -18.58
N THR A 115 -50.23 -46.59 -19.37
CA THR A 115 -48.89 -47.16 -19.15
C THR A 115 -47.94 -46.88 -20.31
N ASN A 116 -46.62 -46.97 -20.06
CA ASN A 116 -45.57 -46.58 -21.02
C ASN A 116 -45.73 -45.14 -21.52
N VAL A 117 -45.98 -44.19 -20.60
CA VAL A 117 -45.93 -42.77 -20.94
C VAL A 117 -44.49 -42.39 -21.23
N GLN A 118 -44.27 -41.77 -22.37
CA GLN A 118 -42.94 -41.36 -22.85
C GLN A 118 -43.07 -40.14 -23.74
N ILE A 119 -42.07 -39.26 -23.69
CA ILE A 119 -41.94 -38.10 -24.59
C ILE A 119 -40.80 -38.37 -25.56
N ASN A 120 -41.07 -38.22 -26.84
CA ASN A 120 -40.05 -38.27 -27.88
C ASN A 120 -40.26 -37.07 -28.81
N ALA A 121 -39.24 -36.21 -28.94
CA ALA A 121 -39.28 -34.98 -29.74
C ALA A 121 -40.55 -34.12 -29.48
N GLY A 122 -40.87 -33.87 -28.21
CA GLY A 122 -42.02 -33.08 -27.78
C GLY A 122 -43.41 -33.74 -28.00
N VAL A 123 -43.47 -34.99 -28.48
CA VAL A 123 -44.73 -35.75 -28.55
C VAL A 123 -44.80 -36.70 -27.37
N VAL A 124 -45.75 -36.46 -26.45
CA VAL A 124 -46.10 -37.41 -25.40
C VAL A 124 -46.99 -38.51 -25.96
N SER A 125 -46.68 -39.77 -25.63
CA SER A 125 -47.38 -40.96 -26.12
C SER A 125 -47.52 -42.02 -25.02
N TRP A 126 -48.56 -42.84 -25.09
CA TRP A 126 -48.88 -43.85 -24.08
C TRP A 126 -49.58 -45.07 -24.67
N THR A 127 -49.71 -46.13 -23.86
CA THR A 127 -50.44 -47.36 -24.21
C THR A 127 -51.94 -47.14 -24.04
N ALA A 128 -52.74 -47.62 -25.00
CA ALA A 128 -54.20 -47.55 -24.92
C ALA A 128 -54.75 -48.31 -23.70
N VAL A 129 -55.58 -47.65 -22.90
CA VAL A 129 -56.34 -48.25 -21.79
C VAL A 129 -57.60 -48.92 -22.32
N THR A 130 -57.93 -50.10 -21.79
CA THR A 130 -59.12 -50.86 -22.21
C THR A 130 -60.39 -50.15 -21.75
N ASP A 131 -61.39 -50.07 -22.63
CA ASP A 131 -62.66 -49.34 -22.45
C ASP A 131 -62.55 -47.82 -22.23
N ALA A 132 -61.38 -47.19 -22.33
CA ALA A 132 -61.25 -45.74 -22.27
C ALA A 132 -61.86 -45.08 -23.52
N THR A 133 -62.70 -44.07 -23.31
CA THR A 133 -63.38 -43.28 -24.35
C THR A 133 -62.58 -42.02 -24.75
N SER A 134 -61.75 -41.52 -23.85
CA SER A 134 -60.83 -40.38 -24.07
C SER A 134 -59.73 -40.40 -23.01
N TYR A 135 -58.75 -39.50 -23.15
CA TYR A 135 -57.70 -39.24 -22.19
C TYR A 135 -57.63 -37.74 -21.88
N VAL A 136 -57.07 -37.39 -20.74
CA VAL A 136 -56.60 -36.04 -20.43
C VAL A 136 -55.11 -36.11 -20.17
N VAL A 137 -54.32 -35.37 -20.95
CA VAL A 137 -52.91 -35.14 -20.68
C VAL A 137 -52.82 -33.92 -19.79
N HIS A 138 -52.23 -34.07 -18.60
CA HIS A 138 -51.89 -32.97 -17.71
C HIS A 138 -50.43 -32.58 -17.95
N VAL A 139 -50.14 -31.28 -17.94
CA VAL A 139 -48.81 -30.68 -18.15
C VAL A 139 -48.70 -29.52 -17.16
N GLY A 140 -48.13 -29.78 -15.99
CA GLY A 140 -48.23 -28.87 -14.86
C GLY A 140 -49.70 -28.57 -14.52
N SER A 141 -50.06 -27.28 -14.47
CA SER A 141 -51.44 -26.82 -14.25
C SER A 141 -52.36 -26.92 -15.49
N LEU A 142 -51.80 -27.19 -16.68
CA LEU A 142 -52.56 -27.27 -17.92
C LEU A 142 -53.12 -28.67 -18.16
N SER A 143 -54.26 -28.77 -18.85
CA SER A 143 -54.86 -30.06 -19.21
C SER A 143 -55.47 -30.07 -20.60
N TYR A 144 -55.22 -31.16 -21.34
CA TYR A 144 -55.61 -31.32 -22.74
C TYR A 144 -56.37 -32.63 -22.94
N SER A 145 -57.67 -32.53 -23.29
CA SER A 145 -58.50 -33.70 -23.60
C SER A 145 -58.27 -34.19 -25.04
N VAL A 146 -57.97 -35.48 -25.20
CA VAL A 146 -57.73 -36.13 -26.50
C VAL A 146 -58.45 -37.47 -26.62
N THR A 147 -58.69 -37.93 -27.85
CA THR A 147 -59.22 -39.28 -28.15
C THR A 147 -58.16 -40.21 -28.75
N THR A 148 -56.94 -39.70 -28.98
CA THR A 148 -55.75 -40.42 -29.43
C THR A 148 -54.91 -40.87 -28.23
N THR A 149 -53.93 -41.75 -28.46
CA THR A 149 -52.95 -42.20 -27.45
C THR A 149 -51.62 -41.43 -27.53
N GLN A 150 -51.67 -40.21 -28.06
CA GLN A 150 -50.55 -39.29 -28.17
C GLN A 150 -51.06 -37.84 -28.26
N LEU A 151 -50.23 -36.91 -27.82
CA LEU A 151 -50.40 -35.46 -27.94
C LEU A 151 -49.05 -34.83 -28.29
N ASP A 152 -49.06 -33.95 -29.28
CA ASP A 152 -47.91 -33.11 -29.62
C ASP A 152 -47.93 -31.86 -28.74
N LEU A 153 -46.95 -31.76 -27.82
CA LEU A 153 -46.79 -30.67 -26.86
C LEU A 153 -46.15 -29.42 -27.50
N THR A 154 -45.33 -29.59 -28.55
CA THR A 154 -44.70 -28.47 -29.28
C THR A 154 -45.72 -27.54 -29.93
N THR A 155 -46.93 -28.06 -30.19
CA THR A 155 -48.06 -27.30 -30.76
C THR A 155 -48.98 -26.72 -29.68
N LYS A 156 -48.52 -26.58 -28.43
CA LYS A 156 -49.30 -26.11 -27.28
C LYS A 156 -48.58 -24.95 -26.62
N ASN A 157 -49.36 -23.96 -26.19
CA ASN A 157 -48.84 -22.83 -25.42
C ASN A 157 -48.67 -23.27 -23.95
N ILE A 158 -47.56 -23.94 -23.68
CA ILE A 158 -47.13 -24.37 -22.35
C ILE A 158 -46.11 -23.32 -21.87
N PRO A 159 -46.24 -22.78 -20.65
CA PRO A 159 -45.25 -21.86 -20.08
C PRO A 159 -43.83 -22.42 -20.08
N VAL A 160 -42.84 -21.53 -20.00
CA VAL A 160 -41.45 -21.90 -19.71
C VAL A 160 -41.37 -22.70 -18.40
N GLY A 161 -40.34 -23.54 -18.28
CA GLY A 161 -40.03 -24.33 -17.09
C GLY A 161 -40.21 -25.84 -17.27
N THR A 162 -39.90 -26.60 -16.22
CA THR A 162 -40.05 -28.06 -16.20
C THR A 162 -41.45 -28.45 -15.73
N HIS A 163 -42.24 -29.06 -16.62
CA HIS A 163 -43.61 -29.49 -16.34
C HIS A 163 -43.69 -30.99 -16.12
N THR A 164 -44.30 -31.41 -15.01
CA THR A 164 -44.71 -32.80 -14.80
C THR A 164 -45.83 -33.15 -15.77
N VAL A 165 -45.61 -34.16 -16.61
CA VAL A 165 -46.59 -34.66 -17.58
C VAL A 165 -47.10 -36.05 -17.18
N TYR A 166 -48.40 -36.16 -17.00
CA TYR A 166 -49.09 -37.44 -16.76
C TYR A 166 -50.40 -37.51 -17.53
N VAL A 167 -50.96 -38.70 -17.67
CA VAL A 167 -52.14 -38.96 -18.49
C VAL A 167 -53.19 -39.72 -17.67
N VAL A 168 -54.43 -39.24 -17.73
CA VAL A 168 -55.60 -39.84 -17.09
C VAL A 168 -56.52 -40.40 -18.17
N ALA A 169 -56.90 -41.68 -18.09
CA ALA A 169 -57.92 -42.28 -18.94
C ALA A 169 -59.33 -41.94 -18.44
N LYS A 170 -60.29 -41.78 -19.36
CA LYS A 170 -61.69 -41.47 -19.05
C LYS A 170 -62.67 -42.44 -19.70
N LYS A 171 -63.63 -42.92 -18.92
CA LYS A 171 -64.76 -43.77 -19.35
C LYS A 171 -66.04 -43.27 -18.70
N ASP A 172 -66.91 -42.67 -19.51
CA ASP A 172 -68.11 -41.96 -19.04
C ASP A 172 -67.78 -40.91 -17.96
N ALA A 173 -68.19 -41.14 -16.71
CA ALA A 173 -67.91 -40.28 -15.55
C ALA A 173 -66.73 -40.76 -14.69
N LEU A 174 -66.08 -41.88 -15.05
CA LEU A 174 -64.94 -42.45 -14.34
C LEU A 174 -63.62 -41.96 -14.95
N THR A 175 -62.70 -41.57 -14.08
CA THR A 175 -61.28 -41.29 -14.37
C THR A 175 -60.40 -42.42 -13.85
N SER A 176 -59.26 -42.65 -14.48
CA SER A 176 -58.23 -43.53 -13.92
C SER A 176 -57.45 -42.81 -12.82
N GLU A 177 -56.63 -43.57 -12.11
CA GLU A 177 -55.44 -42.98 -11.48
C GLU A 177 -54.54 -42.33 -12.52
N ASN A 178 -53.65 -41.46 -12.06
CA ASN A 178 -52.61 -40.87 -12.91
C ASN A 178 -51.69 -41.97 -13.47
N SER A 179 -51.24 -41.81 -14.70
CA SER A 179 -50.10 -42.58 -15.21
C SER A 179 -48.84 -42.30 -14.39
N ALA A 180 -47.80 -43.11 -14.59
CA ALA A 180 -46.44 -42.66 -14.26
C ALA A 180 -46.16 -41.33 -14.95
N SER A 181 -45.59 -40.38 -14.21
CA SER A 181 -45.22 -39.06 -14.72
C SER A 181 -43.91 -39.10 -15.50
N VAL A 182 -43.77 -38.19 -16.45
CA VAL A 182 -42.53 -37.89 -17.18
C VAL A 182 -42.35 -36.37 -17.25
N SER A 183 -41.12 -35.88 -17.18
CA SER A 183 -40.85 -34.43 -17.25
C SER A 183 -40.85 -33.94 -18.70
N TYR A 184 -41.39 -32.74 -18.91
CA TYR A 184 -41.29 -31.99 -20.17
C TYR A 184 -40.81 -30.57 -19.86
N THR A 185 -39.59 -30.24 -20.27
CA THR A 185 -39.03 -28.90 -20.11
C THR A 185 -39.32 -28.07 -21.35
N VAL A 186 -39.79 -26.84 -21.12
CA VAL A 186 -39.91 -25.78 -22.12
C VAL A 186 -38.89 -24.74 -21.74
N GLU A 187 -37.78 -24.67 -22.49
CA GLU A 187 -36.76 -23.64 -22.28
C GLU A 187 -37.30 -22.26 -22.67
N GLU A 188 -36.79 -21.21 -22.01
CA GLU A 188 -36.98 -19.85 -22.49
C GLU A 188 -36.15 -19.63 -23.75
N ASN A 189 -36.73 -18.98 -24.76
CA ASN A 189 -35.97 -18.53 -25.93
C ASN A 189 -35.39 -17.15 -25.63
N VAL A 190 -34.36 -17.11 -24.80
CA VAL A 190 -33.63 -15.87 -24.48
C VAL A 190 -32.98 -15.34 -25.75
N SER A 191 -33.35 -14.13 -26.16
CA SER A 191 -32.90 -13.54 -27.43
C SER A 191 -31.74 -12.58 -27.15
N GLN A 192 -30.51 -13.01 -27.45
CA GLN A 192 -29.31 -12.16 -27.35
C GLN A 192 -29.51 -10.84 -28.12
N ASP A 193 -30.07 -10.90 -29.33
CA ASP A 193 -30.43 -9.72 -30.13
C ASP A 193 -31.36 -8.74 -29.39
N THR A 194 -32.30 -9.24 -28.58
CA THR A 194 -33.24 -8.41 -27.80
C THR A 194 -32.53 -7.73 -26.63
N ILE A 195 -31.72 -8.47 -25.88
CA ILE A 195 -30.96 -7.92 -24.74
C ILE A 195 -29.97 -6.87 -25.28
N TYR A 196 -29.16 -7.23 -26.28
CA TYR A 196 -28.19 -6.34 -26.93
C TYR A 196 -28.84 -5.04 -27.41
N SER A 197 -29.89 -5.11 -28.23
CA SER A 197 -30.54 -3.91 -28.78
C SER A 197 -31.21 -3.04 -27.70
N THR A 198 -31.78 -3.66 -26.66
CA THR A 198 -32.41 -2.93 -25.54
C THR A 198 -31.35 -2.24 -24.67
N VAL A 199 -30.24 -2.92 -24.39
CA VAL A 199 -29.12 -2.38 -23.59
C VAL A 199 -28.39 -1.28 -24.36
N LEU A 200 -28.16 -1.45 -25.66
CA LEU A 200 -27.54 -0.43 -26.52
C LEU A 200 -28.35 0.88 -26.56
N GLY A 201 -29.67 0.80 -26.82
CA GLY A 201 -30.57 1.95 -26.71
C GLY A 201 -30.72 2.47 -25.28
N GLY A 202 -30.46 1.61 -24.29
CA GLY A 202 -30.35 1.95 -22.87
C GLY A 202 -29.10 2.77 -22.54
N ILE A 203 -27.97 2.54 -23.20
CA ILE A 203 -26.76 3.36 -23.09
C ILE A 203 -27.02 4.74 -23.70
N ASN A 204 -27.44 4.79 -24.96
CA ASN A 204 -27.79 6.02 -25.67
C ASN A 204 -29.05 5.82 -26.54
N PRO A 205 -30.15 6.57 -26.31
CA PRO A 205 -31.40 6.42 -27.08
C PRO A 205 -31.33 6.72 -28.58
N MET A 206 -30.17 7.15 -29.10
CA MET A 206 -29.92 7.36 -30.54
C MET A 206 -29.20 6.18 -31.20
N TYR A 207 -28.71 5.20 -30.43
CA TYR A 207 -27.99 4.04 -30.96
C TYR A 207 -28.94 2.90 -31.30
N GLU A 208 -28.75 2.33 -32.48
CA GLU A 208 -29.49 1.18 -33.03
C GLU A 208 -28.48 0.11 -33.44
N PRO A 209 -28.86 -1.17 -33.52
CA PRO A 209 -28.01 -2.24 -34.08
C PRO A 209 -27.52 -1.94 -35.51
N ASP A 210 -26.32 -2.44 -35.83
CA ASP A 210 -25.71 -2.41 -37.16
C ASP A 210 -25.50 -1.00 -37.76
N MET A 211 -25.41 0.07 -36.95
CA MET A 211 -25.00 1.39 -37.45
C MET A 211 -23.55 1.39 -37.95
N THR A 212 -23.29 2.23 -38.94
CA THR A 212 -22.01 2.37 -39.64
C THR A 212 -21.44 3.78 -39.47
N GLU A 213 -20.18 3.99 -39.84
CA GLU A 213 -19.54 5.31 -39.85
C GLU A 213 -20.33 6.35 -40.68
N GLU A 214 -21.05 5.92 -41.73
CA GLU A 214 -21.91 6.81 -42.55
C GLU A 214 -23.14 7.37 -41.79
N ASP A 215 -23.47 6.84 -40.61
CA ASP A 215 -24.63 7.24 -39.80
C ASP A 215 -24.30 8.35 -38.76
N PHE A 216 -23.03 8.78 -38.67
CA PHE A 216 -22.54 9.78 -37.71
C PHE A 216 -22.04 11.07 -38.38
N GLU A 217 -21.97 12.20 -37.66
CA GLU A 217 -21.44 13.47 -38.24
C GLU A 217 -19.91 13.53 -38.16
N ASP A 218 -19.34 13.03 -37.06
CA ASP A 218 -17.89 12.94 -36.84
C ASP A 218 -17.47 11.48 -36.56
N GLU A 219 -16.25 11.12 -36.97
CA GLU A 219 -15.69 9.77 -36.78
C GLU A 219 -15.61 9.35 -35.30
N TRP A 220 -15.33 10.28 -34.38
CA TRP A 220 -15.28 9.97 -32.94
C TRP A 220 -16.65 9.54 -32.36
N GLU A 221 -17.76 10.05 -32.88
CA GLU A 221 -19.11 9.61 -32.45
C GLU A 221 -19.39 8.15 -32.83
N TYR A 222 -18.82 7.69 -33.96
CA TYR A 222 -18.89 6.30 -34.40
C TYR A 222 -18.05 5.38 -33.50
N TYR A 223 -16.89 5.82 -33.00
CA TYR A 223 -16.10 5.04 -32.04
C TYR A 223 -16.74 4.97 -30.65
N ASP A 224 -17.42 6.03 -30.20
CA ASP A 224 -18.26 6.00 -28.98
C ASP A 224 -19.42 5.00 -29.14
N TYR A 225 -20.09 5.00 -30.30
CA TYR A 225 -21.11 4.01 -30.65
C TYR A 225 -20.56 2.58 -30.67
N LEU A 226 -19.42 2.35 -31.33
CA LEU A 226 -18.82 1.03 -31.47
C LEU A 226 -18.46 0.46 -30.09
N SER A 227 -17.85 1.28 -29.23
CA SER A 227 -17.54 0.91 -27.84
C SER A 227 -18.79 0.56 -27.04
N ALA A 228 -19.86 1.36 -27.16
CA ALA A 228 -21.15 1.07 -26.53
C ALA A 228 -21.83 -0.20 -27.07
N SER A 229 -21.71 -0.46 -28.38
CA SER A 229 -22.24 -1.64 -29.04
C SER A 229 -21.51 -2.91 -28.63
N GLU A 230 -20.18 -2.89 -28.58
CA GLU A 230 -19.34 -4.00 -28.12
C GLU A 230 -19.62 -4.31 -26.63
N MET A 231 -19.75 -3.27 -25.80
CA MET A 231 -20.12 -3.41 -24.38
C MET A 231 -21.53 -4.01 -24.20
N ALA A 232 -22.52 -3.53 -24.95
CA ALA A 232 -23.88 -4.08 -24.93
C ALA A 232 -23.93 -5.53 -25.43
N ALA A 233 -23.10 -5.90 -26.41
CA ALA A 233 -23.01 -7.25 -26.93
C ALA A 233 -22.35 -8.22 -25.94
N ALA A 234 -21.26 -7.80 -25.29
CA ALA A 234 -20.59 -8.56 -24.23
C ALA A 234 -21.50 -8.75 -23.01
N TYR A 235 -22.21 -7.70 -22.58
CA TYR A 235 -23.21 -7.81 -21.52
C TYR A 235 -24.34 -8.80 -21.89
N ALA A 236 -24.88 -8.71 -23.11
CA ALA A 236 -25.94 -9.61 -23.57
C ALA A 236 -25.46 -11.07 -23.68
N GLN A 237 -24.19 -11.30 -24.04
CA GLN A 237 -23.60 -12.63 -24.05
C GLN A 237 -23.39 -13.18 -22.63
N THR A 238 -22.85 -12.35 -21.74
CA THR A 238 -22.46 -12.77 -20.39
C THR A 238 -23.69 -13.01 -19.52
N SER A 239 -24.67 -12.11 -19.52
CA SER A 239 -25.95 -12.32 -18.81
C SER A 239 -26.65 -13.63 -19.19
N ILE A 240 -26.60 -14.03 -20.48
CA ILE A 240 -27.09 -15.35 -20.93
C ILE A 240 -26.22 -16.50 -20.39
N ALA A 241 -24.89 -16.33 -20.36
CA ALA A 241 -23.97 -17.34 -19.85
C ALA A 241 -24.13 -17.58 -18.33
N LEU A 242 -24.43 -16.53 -17.57
CA LEU A 242 -24.80 -16.57 -16.15
C LEU A 242 -26.25 -17.07 -15.91
N GLY A 243 -26.99 -17.42 -16.98
CA GLY A 243 -28.32 -18.02 -16.87
C GLY A 243 -29.47 -17.03 -16.58
N MET A 244 -29.23 -15.72 -16.72
CA MET A 244 -30.29 -14.71 -16.56
C MET A 244 -31.37 -14.86 -17.63
N THR A 245 -32.64 -14.69 -17.25
CA THR A 245 -33.74 -14.53 -18.20
C THR A 245 -33.62 -13.21 -18.98
N GLU A 246 -34.29 -13.09 -20.13
CA GLU A 246 -34.30 -11.85 -20.93
C GLU A 246 -34.79 -10.64 -20.11
N SER A 247 -35.78 -10.86 -19.22
CA SER A 247 -36.28 -9.83 -18.31
C SER A 247 -35.24 -9.43 -17.27
N GLN A 248 -34.60 -10.40 -16.61
CA GLN A 248 -33.58 -10.13 -15.59
C GLN A 248 -32.39 -9.36 -16.17
N ALA A 249 -31.86 -9.76 -17.33
CA ALA A 249 -30.76 -9.07 -17.98
C ALA A 249 -31.12 -7.61 -18.35
N ILE A 250 -32.33 -7.36 -18.87
CA ILE A 250 -32.74 -5.99 -19.22
C ILE A 250 -32.97 -5.13 -17.96
N GLN A 251 -33.54 -5.70 -16.90
CA GLN A 251 -33.83 -4.97 -15.67
C GLN A 251 -32.55 -4.71 -14.86
N PHE A 252 -31.68 -5.71 -14.67
CA PHE A 252 -30.40 -5.55 -13.96
C PHE A 252 -29.55 -4.44 -14.58
N PHE A 253 -29.45 -4.36 -15.91
CA PHE A 253 -28.76 -3.24 -16.57
C PHE A 253 -29.40 -1.88 -16.24
N GLY A 254 -30.73 -1.79 -16.24
CA GLY A 254 -31.46 -0.57 -15.92
C GLY A 254 -31.29 -0.13 -14.46
N ASP A 255 -31.29 -1.10 -13.54
CA ASP A 255 -31.17 -0.88 -12.10
C ASP A 255 -29.71 -0.54 -11.74
N ALA A 256 -28.72 -1.27 -12.27
CA ALA A 256 -27.29 -0.99 -12.05
C ALA A 256 -26.88 0.38 -12.61
N LYS A 257 -27.45 0.77 -13.76
CA LYS A 257 -27.32 2.13 -14.29
C LYS A 257 -27.96 3.17 -13.36
N SER A 258 -29.09 2.84 -12.73
CA SER A 258 -29.80 3.73 -11.82
C SER A 258 -29.01 3.93 -10.52
N MET A 259 -28.46 2.86 -9.94
CA MET A 259 -27.53 2.88 -8.80
C MET A 259 -26.36 3.85 -9.06
N VAL A 260 -25.63 3.69 -10.17
CA VAL A 260 -24.49 4.56 -10.51
C VAL A 260 -24.90 6.02 -10.70
N MET A 261 -26.11 6.29 -11.19
CA MET A 261 -26.66 7.66 -11.29
C MET A 261 -27.21 8.20 -9.95
N GLY A 262 -27.57 7.31 -9.02
CA GLY A 262 -28.07 7.59 -7.68
C GLY A 262 -26.98 7.94 -6.68
N MET A 263 -25.77 7.37 -6.82
CA MET A 263 -24.64 7.57 -5.88
C MET A 263 -24.41 9.03 -5.43
N PRO A 264 -24.45 10.07 -6.30
CA PRO A 264 -24.25 11.46 -5.87
C PRO A 264 -25.37 12.06 -4.98
N MET A 265 -26.44 11.30 -4.73
CA MET A 265 -27.65 11.71 -4.00
C MET A 265 -27.83 10.94 -2.69
N MET A 266 -26.98 9.95 -2.40
CA MET A 266 -27.00 9.17 -1.15
C MET A 266 -26.65 10.07 0.04
N THR A 267 -27.30 9.84 1.18
CA THR A 267 -27.21 10.67 2.39
C THR A 267 -26.66 9.94 3.62
N GLY A 268 -26.55 8.61 3.55
CA GLY A 268 -25.92 7.76 4.56
C GLY A 268 -25.27 6.51 3.95
N LEU A 269 -24.67 5.70 4.82
CA LEU A 269 -24.17 4.37 4.56
C LEU A 269 -25.33 3.37 4.34
N ASP A 270 -26.46 3.55 5.02
CA ASP A 270 -27.67 2.73 4.81
C ASP A 270 -28.17 2.87 3.36
N ASP A 271 -28.29 4.10 2.84
CA ASP A 271 -28.63 4.37 1.43
C ASP A 271 -27.67 3.65 0.46
N PHE A 272 -26.37 3.58 0.79
CA PHE A 272 -25.36 2.97 -0.06
C PHE A 272 -25.43 1.43 -0.04
N LEU A 273 -25.56 0.82 1.15
CA LEU A 273 -25.66 -0.63 1.30
C LEU A 273 -26.97 -1.17 0.70
N LEU A 274 -28.07 -0.40 0.80
CA LEU A 274 -29.36 -0.67 0.16
C LEU A 274 -29.26 -0.67 -1.37
N GLU A 275 -28.57 0.31 -1.97
CA GLU A 275 -28.38 0.33 -3.43
C GLU A 275 -27.57 -0.88 -3.94
N LEU A 276 -26.72 -1.49 -3.10
CA LEU A 276 -26.04 -2.75 -3.43
C LEU A 276 -26.95 -4.00 -3.34
N GLU A 277 -28.14 -3.95 -2.72
CA GLU A 277 -29.08 -5.10 -2.66
C GLU A 277 -29.55 -5.55 -4.05
N ILE A 278 -29.37 -4.72 -5.08
CA ILE A 278 -29.50 -5.11 -6.48
C ILE A 278 -28.77 -6.44 -6.79
N LEU A 279 -27.63 -6.71 -6.17
CA LEU A 279 -26.89 -7.95 -6.39
C LEU A 279 -27.70 -9.17 -5.92
N ASP A 280 -28.34 -9.08 -4.76
CA ASP A 280 -29.16 -10.14 -4.19
C ASP A 280 -30.48 -10.31 -4.96
N ASP A 281 -31.10 -9.21 -5.41
CA ASP A 281 -32.34 -9.19 -6.22
C ASP A 281 -32.22 -10.00 -7.53
N TYR A 282 -31.02 -10.03 -8.11
CA TYR A 282 -30.70 -10.80 -9.32
C TYR A 282 -29.96 -12.11 -9.06
N ASN A 283 -29.70 -12.47 -7.80
CA ASN A 283 -28.90 -13.63 -7.38
C ASN A 283 -27.50 -13.62 -8.05
N MET A 284 -26.83 -12.46 -8.05
CA MET A 284 -25.46 -12.27 -8.52
C MET A 284 -24.48 -12.59 -7.40
N ASP A 285 -23.68 -13.64 -7.55
CA ASP A 285 -22.57 -13.93 -6.63
C ASP A 285 -21.23 -13.31 -7.09
N HIS A 286 -20.15 -13.62 -6.36
CA HIS A 286 -18.83 -13.08 -6.65
C HIS A 286 -18.23 -13.63 -7.96
N GLN A 287 -18.62 -14.83 -8.37
CA GLN A 287 -18.21 -15.45 -9.64
C GLN A 287 -18.97 -14.82 -10.81
N ASP A 288 -20.26 -14.56 -10.63
CA ASP A 288 -21.09 -13.84 -11.60
C ASP A 288 -20.54 -12.43 -11.87
N LEU A 289 -20.17 -11.70 -10.81
CA LEU A 289 -19.55 -10.37 -10.91
C LEU A 289 -18.16 -10.43 -11.54
N ALA A 290 -17.29 -11.35 -11.10
CA ALA A 290 -15.95 -11.52 -11.65
C ALA A 290 -16.00 -11.81 -13.15
N ALA A 291 -16.89 -12.71 -13.59
CA ALA A 291 -17.11 -13.02 -14.99
C ALA A 291 -17.57 -11.78 -15.77
N MET A 292 -18.60 -11.06 -15.29
CA MET A 292 -19.11 -9.89 -16.00
C MET A 292 -18.09 -8.75 -16.11
N ILE A 293 -17.37 -8.46 -15.03
CA ILE A 293 -16.36 -7.40 -15.00
C ILE A 293 -15.12 -7.77 -15.84
N TYR A 294 -14.72 -9.05 -15.87
CA TYR A 294 -13.65 -9.51 -16.76
C TYR A 294 -13.99 -9.25 -18.24
N GLU A 295 -15.17 -9.66 -18.71
CA GLU A 295 -15.56 -9.46 -20.12
C GLU A 295 -15.66 -7.94 -20.45
N PHE A 296 -16.08 -7.12 -19.49
CA PHE A 296 -16.07 -5.65 -19.64
C PHE A 296 -14.65 -5.07 -19.70
N LEU A 297 -13.70 -5.58 -18.92
CA LEU A 297 -12.29 -5.15 -18.97
C LEU A 297 -11.65 -5.46 -20.33
N ILE A 298 -11.90 -6.66 -20.88
CA ILE A 298 -11.46 -7.06 -22.23
C ILE A 298 -11.99 -6.06 -23.28
N VAL A 299 -13.32 -5.82 -23.32
CA VAL A 299 -13.93 -4.87 -24.27
C VAL A 299 -13.41 -3.44 -24.08
N MET A 300 -13.19 -3.00 -22.84
CA MET A 300 -12.62 -1.68 -22.58
C MET A 300 -11.18 -1.56 -23.08
N LEU A 301 -10.33 -2.58 -22.92
CA LEU A 301 -8.97 -2.57 -23.46
C LEU A 301 -8.99 -2.47 -24.98
N ASP A 302 -9.78 -3.32 -25.66
CA ASP A 302 -9.95 -3.31 -27.11
C ASP A 302 -10.42 -1.93 -27.62
N ALA A 303 -11.42 -1.34 -26.98
CA ALA A 303 -11.94 -0.01 -27.33
C ALA A 303 -10.90 1.11 -27.16
N ASN A 304 -10.07 1.05 -26.11
CA ASN A 304 -8.99 2.03 -25.90
C ASN A 304 -7.86 1.86 -26.92
N ILE A 305 -7.43 0.61 -27.21
CA ILE A 305 -6.46 0.31 -28.27
C ILE A 305 -6.94 0.87 -29.62
N ARG A 306 -8.24 0.68 -29.92
CA ARG A 306 -8.88 1.19 -31.14
C ARG A 306 -8.86 2.72 -31.22
N SER A 307 -9.24 3.39 -30.14
CA SER A 307 -9.25 4.87 -30.04
C SER A 307 -7.84 5.47 -30.15
N ASN A 308 -6.85 4.89 -29.47
CA ASN A 308 -5.45 5.28 -29.59
C ASN A 308 -4.91 5.03 -31.01
N THR A 309 -5.29 3.93 -31.68
CA THR A 309 -4.91 3.67 -33.08
C THR A 309 -5.46 4.74 -34.05
N LEU A 310 -6.64 5.30 -33.77
CA LEU A 310 -7.17 6.44 -34.50
C LEU A 310 -6.37 7.72 -34.22
N ASN A 311 -6.10 8.02 -32.94
CA ASN A 311 -5.30 9.19 -32.53
C ASN A 311 -3.90 9.17 -33.17
N LEU A 312 -3.27 7.99 -33.21
CA LEU A 312 -2.01 7.75 -33.95
C LEU A 312 -2.15 8.09 -35.44
N THR A 313 -3.25 7.68 -36.07
CA THR A 313 -3.49 7.95 -37.50
C THR A 313 -3.60 9.46 -37.75
N TYR A 314 -4.41 10.17 -36.97
CA TYR A 314 -4.53 11.63 -37.07
C TYR A 314 -3.21 12.37 -36.80
N ALA A 315 -2.47 11.98 -35.76
CA ALA A 315 -1.19 12.61 -35.45
C ALA A 315 -0.16 12.41 -36.58
N ASN A 316 -0.12 11.24 -37.22
CA ASN A 316 0.70 11.00 -38.42
C ASN A 316 0.26 11.86 -39.63
N GLU A 317 -1.04 12.09 -39.82
CA GLU A 317 -1.53 13.01 -40.86
C GLU A 317 -1.19 14.47 -40.55
N GLU A 318 -1.28 14.90 -39.29
CA GLU A 318 -0.84 16.23 -38.83
C GLU A 318 0.65 16.45 -39.08
N ILE A 319 1.51 15.47 -38.76
CA ILE A 319 2.95 15.50 -39.06
C ILE A 319 3.20 15.75 -40.55
N ALA A 320 2.60 14.93 -41.43
CA ALA A 320 2.77 15.05 -42.88
C ALA A 320 2.23 16.38 -43.46
N MET A 321 1.15 16.91 -42.85
CA MET A 321 0.63 18.25 -43.16
C MET A 321 1.63 19.34 -42.77
N TYR A 322 2.12 19.34 -41.53
CA TYR A 322 3.06 20.35 -41.04
C TYR A 322 4.39 20.30 -41.81
N GLU A 323 4.92 19.11 -42.12
CA GLU A 323 6.08 18.97 -43.02
C GLU A 323 5.84 19.65 -44.38
N THR A 324 4.64 19.49 -44.95
CA THR A 324 4.28 20.11 -46.24
C THR A 324 4.19 21.64 -46.13
N GLU A 325 3.65 22.16 -45.03
CA GLU A 325 3.59 23.61 -44.75
C GLU A 325 4.98 24.19 -44.49
N MET A 326 5.80 23.54 -43.67
CA MET A 326 7.20 23.90 -43.39
C MET A 326 8.03 23.98 -44.68
N ASN A 327 7.93 22.96 -45.54
CA ASN A 327 8.56 22.95 -46.85
C ASN A 327 8.06 24.09 -47.77
N THR A 328 6.77 24.43 -47.69
CA THR A 328 6.19 25.55 -48.44
C THR A 328 6.71 26.91 -47.95
N ILE A 329 6.90 27.06 -46.64
CA ILE A 329 7.49 28.25 -46.02
C ILE A 329 8.99 28.38 -46.40
N LYS A 330 9.76 27.30 -46.25
CA LYS A 330 11.19 27.20 -46.63
C LYS A 330 11.39 27.49 -48.13
N ALA A 331 10.41 27.17 -48.99
CA ALA A 331 10.42 27.51 -50.42
C ALA A 331 9.93 28.93 -50.77
N SER A 332 9.47 29.73 -49.80
CA SER A 332 8.93 31.07 -50.05
C SER A 332 10.03 32.11 -50.32
N GLN A 333 9.75 33.07 -51.20
CA GLN A 333 10.74 34.10 -51.56
C GLN A 333 11.14 34.95 -50.35
N ALA A 334 10.21 35.28 -49.45
CA ALA A 334 10.49 36.10 -48.26
C ALA A 334 11.42 35.40 -47.27
N TYR A 335 11.21 34.10 -47.01
CA TYR A 335 12.13 33.28 -46.21
C TYR A 335 13.53 33.24 -46.84
N MET A 336 13.61 33.00 -48.15
CA MET A 336 14.89 32.96 -48.86
C MET A 336 15.58 34.33 -48.89
N ASP A 337 14.85 35.44 -49.02
CA ASP A 337 15.41 36.79 -49.01
C ASP A 337 15.98 37.14 -47.62
N ALA A 338 15.26 36.82 -46.53
CA ALA A 338 15.74 37.00 -45.16
C ALA A 338 17.00 36.17 -44.87
N TYR A 339 16.98 34.87 -45.24
CA TYR A 339 18.14 33.98 -45.09
C TYR A 339 19.36 34.50 -45.86
N ASN A 340 19.20 34.84 -47.15
CA ASN A 340 20.31 35.35 -47.97
C ASN A 340 20.83 36.70 -47.46
N LEU A 341 19.97 37.55 -46.88
CA LEU A 341 20.40 38.80 -46.29
C LEU A 341 21.24 38.55 -45.02
N MET A 342 20.73 37.78 -44.05
CA MET A 342 21.50 37.42 -42.84
C MET A 342 22.82 36.72 -43.20
N LYS A 343 22.79 35.76 -44.13
CA LYS A 343 23.97 35.04 -44.65
C LYS A 343 25.00 35.95 -45.33
N SER A 344 24.61 37.15 -45.79
CA SER A 344 25.54 38.12 -46.38
C SER A 344 26.39 38.87 -45.34
N TYR A 345 25.99 38.85 -44.07
CA TYR A 345 26.75 39.39 -42.94
C TYR A 345 27.49 38.30 -42.14
N ALA A 346 27.13 37.02 -42.33
CA ALA A 346 27.77 35.88 -41.68
C ALA A 346 29.14 35.52 -42.28
N THR A 347 30.08 35.11 -41.43
CA THR A 347 31.29 34.40 -41.86
C THR A 347 31.01 32.90 -42.10
N VAL A 348 31.97 32.17 -42.66
CA VAL A 348 31.81 30.73 -42.94
C VAL A 348 31.69 29.90 -41.66
N ASP A 349 32.36 30.35 -40.59
CA ASP A 349 32.34 29.67 -39.30
C ASP A 349 30.98 29.90 -38.60
N GLU A 350 30.28 31.00 -38.90
CA GLU A 350 28.94 31.35 -38.36
C GLU A 350 27.77 30.73 -39.15
N TYR A 351 28.04 29.85 -40.12
CA TYR A 351 26.98 29.24 -40.94
C TYR A 351 26.18 28.19 -40.16
N ASP A 352 26.76 27.53 -39.18
CA ASP A 352 26.10 26.44 -38.47
C ASP A 352 24.99 27.00 -37.55
N GLY A 353 25.25 28.07 -36.77
CA GLY A 353 24.20 28.77 -36.02
C GLY A 353 23.13 29.46 -36.89
N LEU A 354 23.51 29.96 -38.07
CA LEU A 354 22.55 30.55 -39.01
C LEU A 354 21.65 29.49 -39.66
N ASP A 355 22.22 28.37 -40.10
CA ASP A 355 21.48 27.29 -40.73
C ASP A 355 20.61 26.55 -39.67
N ALA A 356 21.08 26.47 -38.41
CA ALA A 356 20.29 26.03 -37.26
C ALA A 356 19.09 26.95 -36.98
N PHE A 357 19.27 28.28 -36.94
CA PHE A 357 18.17 29.23 -36.76
C PHE A 357 17.14 29.18 -37.89
N PHE A 358 17.59 29.07 -39.15
CA PHE A 358 16.66 28.96 -40.28
C PHE A 358 16.07 27.55 -40.45
N SER A 359 16.60 26.52 -39.78
CA SER A 359 15.97 25.20 -39.76
C SER A 359 14.52 25.28 -39.23
N GLY A 360 14.28 26.15 -38.26
CA GLY A 360 13.01 26.28 -37.54
C GLY A 360 12.76 25.19 -36.50
N GLU A 361 13.65 24.21 -36.35
CA GLU A 361 13.44 23.05 -35.48
C GLU A 361 13.82 23.35 -34.00
N ILE A 362 14.86 24.15 -33.74
CA ILE A 362 15.32 24.50 -32.38
C ILE A 362 14.58 25.75 -31.88
N HIS A 363 13.48 25.54 -31.17
CA HIS A 363 12.48 26.55 -30.80
C HIS A 363 13.06 27.74 -30.00
N GLU A 364 14.06 27.49 -29.16
CA GLU A 364 14.66 28.45 -28.21
C GLU A 364 15.39 29.57 -28.95
N LEU A 365 15.94 29.27 -30.14
CA LEU A 365 16.63 30.24 -30.99
C LEU A 365 15.70 31.39 -31.42
N ARG A 366 14.37 31.17 -31.45
CA ARG A 366 13.37 32.23 -31.68
C ARG A 366 13.46 33.32 -30.60
N TYR A 367 13.35 32.93 -29.33
CA TYR A 367 13.41 33.87 -28.20
C TYR A 367 14.79 34.50 -28.06
N ILE A 368 15.84 33.72 -28.30
CA ILE A 368 17.23 34.19 -28.25
C ILE A 368 17.46 35.31 -29.29
N VAL A 369 16.94 35.17 -30.51
CA VAL A 369 17.04 36.23 -31.54
C VAL A 369 16.22 37.48 -31.15
N GLU A 370 15.07 37.35 -30.51
CA GLU A 370 14.30 38.48 -29.96
C GLU A 370 15.07 39.22 -28.83
N GLU A 371 15.78 38.49 -27.97
CA GLU A 371 16.63 39.05 -26.91
C GLU A 371 17.93 39.69 -27.46
N ILE A 372 18.59 39.07 -28.44
CA ILE A 372 19.73 39.67 -29.14
C ILE A 372 19.30 40.99 -29.79
N GLN A 373 18.17 41.01 -30.51
CA GLN A 373 17.63 42.23 -31.11
C GLN A 373 17.36 43.31 -30.05
N SER A 374 16.75 42.94 -28.93
CA SER A 374 16.45 43.85 -27.82
C SER A 374 17.72 44.41 -27.18
N SER A 375 18.76 43.60 -27.02
CA SER A 375 20.07 44.05 -26.51
C SER A 375 20.71 45.12 -27.40
N LEU A 376 20.62 44.94 -28.72
CA LEU A 376 21.16 45.87 -29.73
C LEU A 376 20.38 47.20 -29.76
N ILE A 377 19.05 47.14 -29.66
CA ILE A 377 18.17 48.32 -29.70
C ILE A 377 18.24 49.12 -28.40
N TYR A 378 18.24 48.46 -27.23
CA TYR A 378 18.21 49.12 -25.92
C TYR A 378 19.60 49.33 -25.29
N GLY A 379 20.65 48.71 -25.83
CA GLY A 379 22.04 48.95 -25.45
C GLY A 379 22.46 48.28 -24.14
N TYR A 380 21.92 47.10 -23.84
CA TYR A 380 22.39 46.23 -22.76
C TYR A 380 23.28 45.10 -23.29
N ASN A 381 24.06 44.48 -22.41
CA ASN A 381 24.88 43.32 -22.79
C ASN A 381 24.01 42.07 -22.86
N PHE A 382 23.98 41.41 -24.01
CA PHE A 382 23.51 40.04 -24.14
C PHE A 382 24.63 39.07 -23.71
N HIS A 383 24.26 38.05 -22.94
CA HIS A 383 25.15 37.08 -22.31
C HIS A 383 24.71 35.66 -22.72
N PRO A 384 25.31 35.07 -23.77
CA PRO A 384 24.99 33.72 -24.25
C PRO A 384 25.06 32.65 -23.14
N GLU A 385 25.95 32.85 -22.15
CA GLU A 385 26.20 31.95 -21.04
C GLU A 385 25.06 31.82 -20.01
N TYR A 386 23.99 32.61 -20.12
CA TYR A 386 22.84 32.57 -19.21
C TYR A 386 21.62 31.83 -19.75
N TYR A 387 21.71 31.28 -20.97
CA TYR A 387 20.65 30.44 -21.54
C TYR A 387 20.97 28.97 -21.26
N TYR A 388 19.95 28.20 -20.86
CA TYR A 388 20.06 26.75 -20.70
C TYR A 388 19.83 26.08 -22.06
N PHE A 389 20.47 24.94 -22.29
CA PHE A 389 20.51 24.26 -23.58
C PHE A 389 19.90 22.87 -23.46
N GLU A 390 18.93 22.56 -24.32
CA GLU A 390 18.47 21.19 -24.59
C GLU A 390 19.39 20.55 -25.65
N ASP A 391 19.33 19.22 -25.82
CA ASP A 391 20.35 18.43 -26.55
C ASP A 391 20.63 18.90 -27.99
N ASP A 392 19.66 19.53 -28.67
CA ASP A 392 19.80 20.01 -30.05
C ASP A 392 20.38 21.44 -30.17
N MET A 393 20.53 22.20 -29.07
CA MET A 393 21.01 23.59 -29.09
C MET A 393 22.42 23.73 -28.51
N THR A 394 23.29 24.51 -29.17
CA THR A 394 24.64 24.80 -28.65
C THR A 394 24.85 26.30 -28.38
N ILE A 395 25.75 26.63 -27.45
CA ILE A 395 26.19 28.02 -27.21
C ILE A 395 26.86 28.65 -28.44
N GLU A 396 27.45 27.83 -29.32
CA GLU A 396 28.07 28.27 -30.58
C GLU A 396 27.01 28.87 -31.51
N TYR A 397 25.84 28.23 -31.65
CA TYR A 397 24.74 28.77 -32.45
C TYR A 397 24.25 30.14 -31.96
N VAL A 398 24.20 30.33 -30.63
CA VAL A 398 23.78 31.60 -30.01
C VAL A 398 24.82 32.69 -30.25
N MET A 399 26.11 32.35 -30.15
CA MET A 399 27.21 33.28 -30.43
C MET A 399 27.25 33.69 -31.91
N ASP A 400 27.03 32.76 -32.84
CA ASP A 400 26.93 33.03 -34.27
C ASP A 400 25.84 34.06 -34.58
N LEU A 401 24.62 33.82 -34.06
CA LEU A 401 23.48 34.71 -34.25
C LEU A 401 23.74 36.10 -33.65
N GLN A 402 24.37 36.16 -32.46
CA GLN A 402 24.78 37.43 -31.85
C GLN A 402 25.78 38.18 -32.74
N MET A 403 26.75 37.49 -33.32
CA MET A 403 27.76 38.08 -34.21
C MET A 403 27.15 38.59 -35.52
N ILE A 404 26.32 37.78 -36.19
CA ILE A 404 25.60 38.14 -37.42
C ILE A 404 24.71 39.36 -37.19
N MET A 405 23.86 39.33 -36.15
CA MET A 405 22.92 40.43 -35.88
C MET A 405 23.63 41.71 -35.43
N THR A 406 24.75 41.59 -34.72
CA THR A 406 25.62 42.73 -34.40
C THR A 406 26.24 43.33 -35.67
N ALA A 407 26.69 42.50 -36.62
CA ALA A 407 27.22 42.98 -37.90
C ALA A 407 26.13 43.69 -38.73
N MET A 408 24.91 43.16 -38.76
CA MET A 408 23.76 43.77 -39.42
C MET A 408 23.38 45.12 -38.80
N TYR A 409 23.25 45.20 -37.47
CA TYR A 409 22.88 46.44 -36.77
C TYR A 409 23.88 47.58 -36.98
N ASN A 410 25.17 47.25 -37.15
CA ASN A 410 26.21 48.24 -37.44
C ASN A 410 26.22 48.73 -38.91
N ASP A 411 25.49 48.09 -39.83
CA ASP A 411 25.34 48.56 -41.21
C ASP A 411 24.27 49.65 -41.35
N THR A 412 24.63 50.85 -40.93
CA THR A 412 23.81 52.08 -41.01
C THR A 412 23.71 52.68 -42.44
N ALA A 413 24.20 51.97 -43.46
CA ALA A 413 24.29 52.48 -44.83
C ALA A 413 23.71 51.53 -45.90
N GLY A 414 23.58 50.25 -45.59
CA GLY A 414 22.82 49.26 -46.36
C GLY A 414 21.51 48.87 -45.67
N ASP A 415 21.10 47.61 -45.88
CA ASP A 415 19.80 47.10 -45.45
C ASP A 415 19.83 46.43 -44.06
N GLY A 416 21.02 46.25 -43.46
CA GLY A 416 21.21 45.54 -42.18
C GLY A 416 20.55 46.22 -40.97
N GLU A 417 20.81 47.52 -40.74
CA GLU A 417 20.16 48.26 -39.64
C GLU A 417 18.63 48.31 -39.84
N ALA A 418 18.17 48.41 -41.08
CA ALA A 418 16.75 48.43 -41.41
C ALA A 418 16.06 47.08 -41.13
N PHE A 419 16.73 45.95 -41.41
CA PHE A 419 16.25 44.62 -41.09
C PHE A 419 16.13 44.42 -39.57
N ILE A 420 17.18 44.72 -38.79
CA ILE A 420 17.15 44.56 -37.33
C ILE A 420 16.05 45.42 -36.69
N ASN A 421 15.80 46.64 -37.18
CA ASN A 421 14.71 47.49 -36.68
C ASN A 421 13.30 47.00 -37.05
N ASN A 422 13.14 46.16 -38.08
CA ASN A 422 11.83 45.62 -38.53
C ASN A 422 11.76 44.09 -38.43
N MET A 423 12.65 43.47 -37.65
CA MET A 423 12.96 42.04 -37.66
C MET A 423 11.72 41.13 -37.61
N TYR A 424 10.73 41.44 -36.77
CA TYR A 424 9.47 40.68 -36.69
C TYR A 424 8.70 40.59 -38.01
N THR A 425 8.77 41.63 -38.85
CA THR A 425 8.11 41.63 -40.17
C THR A 425 8.93 40.86 -41.20
N GLU A 426 10.26 41.02 -41.18
CA GLU A 426 11.17 40.37 -42.14
C GLU A 426 11.30 38.86 -41.86
N LEU A 427 11.30 38.46 -40.58
CA LEU A 427 11.33 37.07 -40.11
C LEU A 427 9.94 36.45 -39.91
N GLN A 428 8.84 37.13 -40.24
CA GLN A 428 7.48 36.57 -40.11
C GLN A 428 7.32 35.18 -40.76
N PRO A 429 7.91 34.88 -41.94
CA PRO A 429 7.87 33.52 -42.49
C PRO A 429 8.60 32.50 -41.61
N LEU A 430 9.74 32.88 -41.03
CA LEU A 430 10.52 32.02 -40.13
C LEU A 430 9.80 31.80 -38.78
N PHE A 431 9.15 32.82 -38.22
CA PHE A 431 8.34 32.63 -37.01
C PHE A 431 7.13 31.73 -37.25
N ASN A 432 6.50 31.84 -38.43
CA ASN A 432 5.48 30.87 -38.83
C ASN A 432 6.07 29.45 -39.01
N LEU A 433 7.33 29.32 -39.44
CA LEU A 433 8.00 28.01 -39.54
C LEU A 433 8.20 27.40 -38.15
N TYR A 434 8.65 28.19 -37.18
CA TYR A 434 8.77 27.79 -35.77
C TYR A 434 7.44 27.30 -35.18
N ASP A 435 6.34 28.03 -35.40
CA ASP A 435 5.02 27.60 -34.95
C ASP A 435 4.64 26.23 -35.54
N LYS A 436 5.03 25.94 -36.80
CA LYS A 436 4.75 24.65 -37.45
C LYS A 436 5.67 23.51 -37.01
N ALA A 437 6.95 23.79 -36.78
CA ALA A 437 7.89 22.82 -36.23
C ALA A 437 7.45 22.37 -34.83
N GLN A 438 7.04 23.32 -33.98
CA GLN A 438 6.52 23.03 -32.64
C GLN A 438 5.24 22.18 -32.68
N TRP A 439 4.28 22.47 -33.58
CA TRP A 439 3.06 21.65 -33.70
C TRP A 439 3.34 20.26 -34.29
N LYS A 440 4.35 20.13 -35.17
CA LYS A 440 4.86 18.83 -35.64
C LYS A 440 5.48 18.04 -34.49
N HIS A 441 6.34 18.65 -33.69
CA HIS A 441 6.96 18.01 -32.53
C HIS A 441 5.90 17.52 -31.52
N TYR A 442 4.91 18.34 -31.17
CA TYR A 442 3.78 17.91 -30.33
C TYR A 442 2.92 16.79 -30.96
N ALA A 443 2.95 16.61 -32.29
CA ALA A 443 2.33 15.46 -32.94
C ALA A 443 3.23 14.22 -32.87
N GLU A 444 4.54 14.37 -33.00
CA GLU A 444 5.53 13.30 -32.86
C GLU A 444 5.55 12.73 -31.42
N GLU A 445 5.55 13.57 -30.38
CA GLU A 445 5.41 13.13 -28.98
C GLU A 445 4.11 12.37 -28.72
N ARG A 446 3.00 12.79 -29.35
CA ARG A 446 1.73 12.06 -29.27
C ARG A 446 1.84 10.70 -29.96
N VAL A 447 2.49 10.61 -31.12
CA VAL A 447 2.73 9.34 -31.81
C VAL A 447 3.57 8.40 -30.97
N GLU A 448 4.65 8.88 -30.34
CA GLU A 448 5.50 8.06 -29.48
C GLU A 448 4.72 7.52 -28.27
N ARG A 449 4.08 8.40 -27.48
CA ARG A 449 3.29 7.99 -26.31
C ARG A 449 2.18 7.02 -26.67
N ASP A 450 1.33 7.36 -27.64
CA ASP A 450 0.15 6.54 -27.96
C ASP A 450 0.55 5.19 -28.60
N THR A 451 1.77 5.09 -29.16
CA THR A 451 2.36 3.81 -29.62
C THR A 451 2.77 2.93 -28.44
N GLN A 452 3.41 3.50 -27.40
CA GLN A 452 3.79 2.75 -26.19
C GLN A 452 2.57 2.33 -25.37
N ASP A 453 1.59 3.23 -25.19
CA ASP A 453 0.31 2.93 -24.53
C ASP A 453 -0.40 1.76 -25.24
N ASN A 454 -0.41 1.76 -26.59
CA ASN A 454 -0.98 0.65 -27.36
C ASN A 454 -0.21 -0.65 -27.23
N LEU A 455 1.13 -0.63 -27.21
CA LEU A 455 1.93 -1.84 -27.04
C LEU A 455 1.58 -2.53 -25.71
N MET A 456 1.66 -1.79 -24.61
CA MET A 456 1.34 -2.26 -23.26
C MET A 456 -0.13 -2.75 -23.15
N MET A 457 -1.09 -2.04 -23.75
CA MET A 457 -2.50 -2.47 -23.72
C MET A 457 -2.74 -3.76 -24.51
N ASN A 458 -2.07 -3.94 -25.66
CA ASN A 458 -2.18 -5.19 -26.44
C ASN A 458 -1.53 -6.37 -25.70
N GLU A 459 -0.39 -6.15 -25.03
CA GLU A 459 0.27 -7.17 -24.22
C GLU A 459 -0.58 -7.57 -23.00
N MET A 460 -1.19 -6.59 -22.31
CA MET A 460 -2.16 -6.86 -21.25
C MET A 460 -3.37 -7.65 -21.75
N LEU A 461 -3.94 -7.27 -22.90
CA LEU A 461 -5.10 -7.94 -23.49
C LEU A 461 -4.80 -9.41 -23.80
N VAL A 462 -3.67 -9.68 -24.47
CA VAL A 462 -3.20 -11.05 -24.75
C VAL A 462 -2.96 -11.82 -23.45
N LEU A 463 -2.35 -11.20 -22.44
CA LEU A 463 -2.06 -11.84 -21.17
C LEU A 463 -3.34 -12.25 -20.43
N MET A 464 -4.33 -11.35 -20.36
CA MET A 464 -5.65 -11.65 -19.82
C MET A 464 -6.30 -12.83 -20.55
N GLU A 465 -6.33 -12.83 -21.88
CA GLU A 465 -6.85 -13.94 -22.68
C GLU A 465 -6.12 -15.27 -22.42
N THR A 466 -4.81 -15.25 -22.16
CA THR A 466 -4.03 -16.47 -21.92
C THR A 466 -4.14 -17.03 -20.50
N GLU A 467 -4.31 -16.16 -19.50
CA GLU A 467 -4.32 -16.51 -18.07
C GLU A 467 -5.69 -16.20 -17.43
N GLU A 468 -6.77 -16.34 -18.23
CA GLU A 468 -8.16 -16.02 -17.89
C GLU A 468 -8.57 -16.51 -16.49
N VAL A 469 -8.17 -17.73 -16.13
CA VAL A 469 -8.53 -18.38 -14.86
C VAL A 469 -7.94 -17.62 -13.66
N GLN A 470 -6.71 -17.14 -13.77
CA GLN A 470 -6.02 -16.40 -12.71
C GLN A 470 -6.60 -15.00 -12.57
N PHE A 471 -6.85 -14.29 -13.67
CA PHE A 471 -7.50 -12.98 -13.65
C PHE A 471 -8.94 -13.06 -13.11
N LYS A 472 -9.76 -14.01 -13.56
CA LYS A 472 -11.12 -14.22 -13.03
C LYS A 472 -11.08 -14.64 -11.57
N GLY A 473 -10.21 -15.59 -11.19
CA GLY A 473 -10.06 -16.01 -9.79
C GLY A 473 -9.61 -14.88 -8.85
N SER A 474 -8.72 -13.99 -9.28
CA SER A 474 -8.37 -12.80 -8.49
C SER A 474 -9.51 -11.79 -8.37
N LEU A 475 -10.34 -11.64 -9.39
CA LEU A 475 -11.58 -10.86 -9.30
C LEU A 475 -12.60 -11.54 -8.38
N GLU A 476 -12.72 -12.88 -8.41
CA GLU A 476 -13.57 -13.65 -7.50
C GLU A 476 -13.20 -13.41 -6.04
N VAL A 477 -11.91 -13.49 -5.68
CA VAL A 477 -11.42 -13.17 -4.33
C VAL A 477 -11.80 -11.75 -3.90
N VAL A 478 -11.61 -10.76 -4.79
CA VAL A 478 -11.96 -9.36 -4.49
C VAL A 478 -13.48 -9.17 -4.35
N PHE A 479 -14.30 -9.80 -5.20
CA PHE A 479 -15.75 -9.69 -5.10
C PHE A 479 -16.35 -10.53 -3.96
N GLU A 480 -15.74 -11.66 -3.59
CA GLU A 480 -16.10 -12.39 -2.37
C GLU A 480 -15.80 -11.50 -1.16
N PHE A 481 -14.65 -10.81 -1.14
CA PHE A 481 -14.35 -9.73 -0.20
C PHE A 481 -15.13 -8.42 -0.41
N LEU A 482 -16.09 -8.32 -1.34
CA LEU A 482 -16.99 -7.15 -1.44
C LEU A 482 -18.47 -7.51 -1.14
N ILE A 483 -18.90 -8.71 -1.50
CA ILE A 483 -20.22 -9.26 -1.14
C ILE A 483 -20.21 -9.76 0.30
N THR A 484 -19.13 -10.43 0.71
CA THR A 484 -18.81 -10.70 2.12
C THR A 484 -18.36 -9.42 2.84
N VAL A 485 -18.80 -8.25 2.36
CA VAL A 485 -18.50 -6.91 2.87
C VAL A 485 -19.74 -6.01 2.95
N LYS A 486 -20.70 -6.22 2.05
CA LYS A 486 -22.05 -5.70 2.18
C LYS A 486 -22.85 -6.39 3.31
N ASN A 487 -22.86 -7.72 3.37
CA ASN A 487 -23.96 -8.50 3.97
C ASN A 487 -23.85 -8.83 5.51
N THR A 488 -23.04 -8.12 6.31
CA THR A 488 -23.06 -8.12 7.81
C THR A 488 -23.42 -6.75 8.32
N PHE A 489 -23.07 -5.69 7.55
CA PHE A 489 -22.45 -4.49 8.12
C PHE A 489 -23.26 -4.05 9.34
N PRO A 490 -22.71 -4.11 10.57
CA PRO A 490 -23.52 -4.12 11.77
C PRO A 490 -24.45 -2.91 11.83
N GLN A 491 -25.77 -3.18 11.93
CA GLN A 491 -26.78 -2.12 11.89
C GLN A 491 -26.53 -1.03 12.93
N ASN A 492 -25.99 -1.40 14.09
CA ASN A 492 -25.59 -0.47 15.15
C ASN A 492 -24.48 0.49 14.68
N SER A 493 -23.44 -0.02 14.02
CA SER A 493 -22.43 0.80 13.32
C SER A 493 -23.02 1.65 12.19
N ILE A 494 -23.94 1.13 11.37
CA ILE A 494 -24.64 1.93 10.32
C ILE A 494 -25.36 3.11 10.96
N ASP A 495 -26.21 2.86 11.95
CA ASP A 495 -27.02 3.86 12.65
C ASP A 495 -26.15 4.97 13.27
N LEU A 496 -25.01 4.60 13.86
CA LEU A 496 -24.06 5.54 14.47
C LEU A 496 -23.27 6.35 13.43
N ILE A 497 -22.81 5.71 12.35
CA ILE A 497 -22.12 6.37 11.24
C ILE A 497 -23.05 7.37 10.54
N ASP A 498 -24.32 7.00 10.32
CA ASP A 498 -25.29 7.87 9.66
C ASP A 498 -25.73 9.03 10.55
N GLY A 499 -25.83 8.81 11.87
CA GLY A 499 -25.93 9.92 12.83
C GLY A 499 -24.76 10.90 12.69
N ALA A 500 -23.53 10.40 12.64
CA ALA A 500 -22.33 11.23 12.50
C ALA A 500 -22.27 11.99 11.17
N ILE A 501 -22.62 11.36 10.04
CA ILE A 501 -22.72 11.99 8.72
C ILE A 501 -23.78 13.11 8.72
N ASN A 502 -24.90 12.91 9.43
CA ASN A 502 -25.95 13.90 9.58
C ASN A 502 -25.65 14.99 10.64
N GLY A 503 -24.50 14.91 11.31
CA GLY A 503 -23.97 15.95 12.20
C GLY A 503 -24.20 15.74 13.69
N ASP A 504 -24.61 14.54 14.12
CA ASP A 504 -24.54 14.14 15.52
C ASP A 504 -23.07 13.88 15.93
N ALA A 505 -22.77 14.06 17.22
CA ALA A 505 -21.43 13.88 17.74
C ALA A 505 -21.30 12.51 18.43
N LEU A 506 -20.39 11.67 17.94
CA LEU A 506 -20.07 10.38 18.56
C LEU A 506 -19.38 10.58 19.92
N THR A 507 -19.81 9.80 20.92
CA THR A 507 -19.08 9.61 22.17
C THR A 507 -17.93 8.62 22.01
N LEU A 508 -17.00 8.59 22.98
CA LEU A 508 -15.90 7.62 22.99
C LEU A 508 -16.42 6.17 22.96
N THR A 509 -17.44 5.86 23.77
CA THR A 509 -18.04 4.52 23.83
C THR A 509 -18.73 4.14 22.50
N GLU A 510 -19.41 5.08 21.83
CA GLU A 510 -19.99 4.83 20.48
C GLU A 510 -18.91 4.64 19.41
N GLY A 511 -17.81 5.40 19.47
CA GLY A 511 -16.65 5.20 18.59
C GLY A 511 -15.95 3.85 18.80
N LEU A 512 -15.85 3.39 20.06
CA LEU A 512 -15.33 2.06 20.39
C LEU A 512 -16.26 0.94 19.93
N ILE A 513 -17.58 1.11 20.05
CA ILE A 513 -18.56 0.19 19.48
C ILE A 513 -18.37 0.04 17.97
N ILE A 514 -18.26 1.15 17.23
CA ILE A 514 -17.98 1.11 15.78
C ILE A 514 -16.66 0.39 15.51
N LYS A 515 -15.58 0.69 16.26
CA LYS A 515 -14.28 0.02 16.13
C LYS A 515 -14.39 -1.49 16.32
N ASP A 516 -14.98 -1.94 17.43
CA ASP A 516 -15.06 -3.35 17.81
C ASP A 516 -15.94 -4.14 16.84
N GLU A 517 -17.07 -3.55 16.44
CA GLU A 517 -17.93 -4.10 15.40
C GLU A 517 -17.17 -4.17 14.06
N MET A 518 -16.43 -3.13 13.66
CA MET A 518 -15.62 -3.12 12.43
C MET A 518 -14.44 -4.09 12.45
N VAL A 519 -13.79 -4.32 13.60
CA VAL A 519 -12.68 -5.28 13.74
C VAL A 519 -13.20 -6.72 13.70
N LEU A 520 -14.20 -7.04 14.52
CA LEU A 520 -14.81 -8.38 14.54
C LEU A 520 -15.46 -8.70 13.20
N MET A 521 -16.04 -7.70 12.53
CA MET A 521 -16.31 -7.75 11.11
C MET A 521 -15.02 -8.19 10.40
N LEU A 522 -14.04 -7.31 10.24
CA LEU A 522 -12.92 -7.46 9.30
C LEU A 522 -12.17 -8.79 9.36
N GLN A 523 -12.01 -9.37 10.54
CA GLN A 523 -11.39 -10.68 10.72
C GLN A 523 -12.17 -11.83 10.03
N ASN A 524 -13.50 -11.74 9.93
CA ASN A 524 -14.35 -12.82 9.39
C ASN A 524 -14.45 -12.86 7.85
N ALA A 525 -14.09 -11.81 7.10
CA ALA A 525 -14.01 -11.84 5.63
C ALA A 525 -12.60 -11.64 5.10
N LEU A 526 -11.61 -11.50 5.98
CA LEU A 526 -10.21 -11.50 5.62
C LEU A 526 -9.93 -12.72 4.70
N PRO A 527 -9.53 -12.50 3.43
CA PRO A 527 -9.30 -13.61 2.50
C PRO A 527 -8.32 -14.62 3.07
N ALA A 528 -8.50 -15.91 2.76
CA ALA A 528 -7.60 -16.94 3.24
C ALA A 528 -6.20 -16.76 2.64
N ALA A 529 -5.20 -17.38 3.28
CA ALA A 529 -3.83 -17.34 2.77
C ALA A 529 -3.69 -17.85 1.31
N ALA A 530 -4.55 -18.78 0.88
CA ALA A 530 -4.61 -19.28 -0.49
C ALA A 530 -5.22 -18.27 -1.49
N ASP A 531 -6.10 -17.39 -1.01
CA ASP A 531 -6.74 -16.36 -1.82
C ASP A 531 -5.75 -15.20 -2.06
N PHE A 532 -4.99 -14.82 -1.02
CA PHE A 532 -3.85 -13.92 -1.16
C PHE A 532 -2.73 -14.53 -2.03
N GLU A 533 -2.44 -15.84 -1.92
CA GLU A 533 -1.50 -16.55 -2.82
C GLU A 533 -1.90 -16.33 -4.29
N LEU A 534 -3.17 -16.52 -4.64
CA LEU A 534 -3.69 -16.26 -5.99
C LEU A 534 -3.55 -14.78 -6.42
N LEU A 535 -3.81 -13.82 -5.53
CA LEU A 535 -3.59 -12.40 -5.83
C LEU A 535 -2.12 -12.08 -6.12
N TYR A 536 -1.18 -12.67 -5.37
CA TYR A 536 0.25 -12.53 -5.64
C TYR A 536 0.68 -13.22 -6.93
N GLU A 537 0.18 -14.41 -7.23
CA GLU A 537 0.43 -15.10 -8.51
C GLU A 537 -0.02 -14.25 -9.70
N THR A 538 -1.25 -13.74 -9.69
CA THR A 538 -1.78 -12.88 -10.76
C THR A 538 -0.96 -11.59 -10.90
N ALA A 539 -0.59 -10.92 -9.81
CA ALA A 539 0.25 -9.73 -9.86
C ALA A 539 1.65 -10.00 -10.45
N LEU A 540 2.25 -11.15 -10.11
CA LEU A 540 3.53 -11.59 -10.67
C LEU A 540 3.41 -11.98 -12.16
N ILE A 541 2.34 -12.65 -12.55
CA ILE A 541 2.05 -12.99 -13.96
C ILE A 541 1.90 -11.71 -14.79
N ILE A 542 1.15 -10.71 -14.30
CA ILE A 542 1.01 -9.39 -14.93
C ILE A 542 2.38 -8.72 -15.07
N SER A 543 3.14 -8.63 -13.98
CA SER A 543 4.44 -7.97 -13.97
C SER A 543 5.43 -8.63 -14.94
N GLY A 544 5.59 -9.95 -14.86
CA GLY A 544 6.46 -10.73 -15.74
C GLY A 544 6.06 -10.64 -17.21
N GLY A 545 4.76 -10.70 -17.52
CA GLY A 545 4.24 -10.62 -18.88
C GLY A 545 4.42 -9.25 -19.56
N LEU A 546 4.38 -8.15 -18.78
CA LEU A 546 4.55 -6.78 -19.29
C LEU A 546 6.02 -6.29 -19.31
N THR A 547 6.94 -7.02 -18.66
CA THR A 547 8.34 -6.57 -18.50
C THR A 547 9.37 -7.58 -18.99
N ASP A 548 8.94 -8.74 -19.51
CA ASP A 548 9.80 -9.90 -19.81
C ASP A 548 10.63 -10.41 -18.60
N THR A 549 10.24 -10.04 -17.36
CA THR A 549 10.94 -10.43 -16.11
C THR A 549 10.68 -11.89 -15.73
N ASP A 550 11.73 -12.62 -15.33
CA ASP A 550 11.60 -13.99 -14.80
C ASP A 550 11.03 -13.99 -13.38
N VAL A 551 9.72 -14.21 -13.27
CA VAL A 551 9.00 -14.29 -11.99
C VAL A 551 9.01 -15.69 -11.34
N THR A 552 9.76 -16.66 -11.88
CA THR A 552 9.77 -18.07 -11.41
C THR A 552 10.11 -18.20 -9.92
N THR A 553 11.00 -17.35 -9.39
CA THR A 553 11.35 -17.34 -7.95
C THR A 553 10.28 -16.64 -7.12
N GLY A 554 9.70 -15.54 -7.60
CA GLY A 554 8.60 -14.85 -6.92
C GLY A 554 7.37 -15.74 -6.76
N LEU A 555 7.02 -16.52 -7.79
CA LEU A 555 5.92 -17.48 -7.75
C LEU A 555 6.14 -18.58 -6.69
N GLN A 556 7.38 -18.97 -6.39
CA GLN A 556 7.67 -19.92 -5.30
C GLN A 556 7.39 -19.33 -3.91
N TYR A 557 7.37 -18.00 -3.78
CA TYR A 557 7.07 -17.28 -2.55
C TYR A 557 5.62 -16.77 -2.47
N ALA A 558 4.81 -16.86 -3.52
CA ALA A 558 3.41 -16.41 -3.51
C ALA A 558 2.59 -17.02 -2.37
N GLN A 559 2.77 -18.33 -2.10
CA GLN A 559 2.15 -19.00 -0.95
C GLN A 559 2.57 -18.41 0.40
N ILE A 560 3.86 -18.13 0.57
CA ILE A 560 4.40 -17.58 1.83
C ILE A 560 3.93 -16.15 2.01
N ASN A 561 3.90 -15.36 0.93
CA ASN A 561 3.32 -14.01 0.92
C ASN A 561 1.85 -14.03 1.31
N GLY A 562 1.07 -14.98 0.79
CA GLY A 562 -0.34 -15.14 1.15
C GLY A 562 -0.54 -15.49 2.63
N GLN A 563 0.30 -16.35 3.19
CA GLN A 563 0.31 -16.68 4.62
C GLN A 563 0.72 -15.48 5.49
N ILE A 564 1.76 -14.75 5.10
CA ILE A 564 2.22 -13.54 5.80
C ILE A 564 1.14 -12.46 5.77
N SER A 565 0.53 -12.17 4.62
CA SER A 565 -0.50 -11.13 4.49
C SER A 565 -1.76 -11.46 5.28
N HIS A 566 -2.26 -12.70 5.22
CA HIS A 566 -3.38 -13.12 6.06
C HIS A 566 -3.06 -12.97 7.55
N ALA A 567 -1.95 -13.54 8.03
CA ALA A 567 -1.62 -13.51 9.45
C ALA A 567 -1.26 -12.10 9.97
N SER A 568 -0.56 -11.28 9.18
CA SER A 568 -0.20 -9.90 9.55
C SER A 568 -1.40 -8.95 9.56
N ILE A 569 -2.35 -9.09 8.62
CA ILE A 569 -3.59 -8.32 8.65
C ILE A 569 -4.46 -8.77 9.83
N ASN A 570 -4.57 -10.07 10.12
CA ASN A 570 -5.31 -10.53 11.30
C ASN A 570 -4.70 -9.97 12.60
N LEU A 571 -3.38 -10.05 12.76
CA LEU A 571 -2.67 -9.52 13.93
C LEU A 571 -2.82 -7.99 14.05
N PHE A 572 -2.84 -7.26 12.93
CA PHE A 572 -3.13 -5.83 12.93
C PHE A 572 -4.58 -5.51 13.34
N LEU A 573 -5.54 -6.35 12.95
CA LEU A 573 -6.93 -6.25 13.40
C LEU A 573 -7.06 -6.59 14.90
N ASP A 574 -6.34 -7.61 15.39
CA ASP A 574 -6.25 -7.93 16.81
C ASP A 574 -5.69 -6.73 17.62
N PHE A 575 -4.60 -6.11 17.14
CA PHE A 575 -4.03 -4.90 17.74
C PHE A 575 -5.05 -3.75 17.84
N ILE A 576 -5.82 -3.48 16.78
CA ILE A 576 -6.89 -2.47 16.85
C ILE A 576 -8.02 -2.93 17.79
N GLY A 577 -8.34 -4.24 17.82
CA GLY A 577 -9.35 -4.84 18.67
C GLY A 577 -9.08 -4.61 20.17
N ASP A 578 -7.85 -4.81 20.61
CA ASP A 578 -7.46 -4.69 22.02
C ASP A 578 -7.42 -3.25 22.58
N ILE A 579 -7.54 -2.24 21.73
CA ILE A 579 -7.68 -0.85 22.18
C ILE A 579 -9.05 -0.67 22.85
N ASP A 580 -9.08 -0.63 24.18
CA ASP A 580 -10.31 -0.48 24.97
C ASP A 580 -10.49 0.93 25.57
N GLU A 581 -11.62 1.17 26.24
CA GLU A 581 -11.88 2.45 26.93
C GLU A 581 -10.86 2.69 28.06
N THR A 582 -10.37 1.64 28.72
CA THR A 582 -9.35 1.73 29.78
C THR A 582 -8.03 2.25 29.25
N LEU A 583 -7.58 1.76 28.09
CA LEU A 583 -6.34 2.17 27.44
C LEU A 583 -6.42 3.64 27.00
N ILE A 584 -7.51 4.03 26.34
CA ILE A 584 -7.68 5.41 25.87
C ILE A 584 -7.77 6.38 27.07
N THR A 585 -8.62 6.07 28.06
CA THR A 585 -8.81 6.96 29.22
C THR A 585 -7.58 7.03 30.11
N GLY A 586 -6.82 5.93 30.28
CA GLY A 586 -5.55 5.95 31.01
C GLY A 586 -4.48 6.82 30.32
N GLY A 587 -4.41 6.79 28.98
CA GLY A 587 -3.55 7.69 28.21
C GLY A 587 -3.98 9.16 28.32
N MET A 588 -5.28 9.44 28.30
CA MET A 588 -5.83 10.79 28.50
C MET A 588 -5.57 11.31 29.93
N ASP A 589 -5.76 10.49 30.97
CA ASP A 589 -5.47 10.82 32.37
C ASP A 589 -3.97 11.19 32.59
N ILE A 590 -3.06 10.70 31.74
CA ILE A 590 -1.67 11.14 31.72
C ILE A 590 -1.56 12.53 31.07
N LEU A 591 -2.05 12.70 29.84
CA LEU A 591 -1.95 13.96 29.10
C LEU A 591 -2.63 15.14 29.82
N ASP A 592 -3.76 14.91 30.49
CA ASP A 592 -4.51 15.92 31.25
C ASP A 592 -3.71 16.52 32.43
N GLN A 593 -2.61 15.89 32.85
CA GLN A 593 -1.69 16.48 33.84
C GLN A 593 -0.95 17.72 33.30
N ALA A 594 -0.84 17.87 31.98
CA ALA A 594 -0.30 19.05 31.31
C ALA A 594 -1.39 20.06 30.87
N TYR A 595 -2.67 19.81 31.13
CA TYR A 595 -3.77 20.66 30.64
C TYR A 595 -3.96 21.94 31.46
N ASP A 596 -3.88 23.10 30.81
CA ASP A 596 -4.15 24.40 31.43
C ASP A 596 -5.62 24.83 31.24
N GLU A 597 -6.44 24.61 32.29
CA GLU A 597 -7.86 25.03 32.33
C GLU A 597 -8.09 26.53 32.07
N MET A 598 -7.10 27.40 32.31
CA MET A 598 -7.24 28.85 32.16
C MET A 598 -7.01 29.31 30.70
N TYR A 599 -6.23 28.55 29.93
CA TYR A 599 -5.85 28.88 28.56
C TYR A 599 -6.36 27.90 27.50
N ASP A 600 -6.98 26.78 27.89
CA ASP A 600 -7.66 25.82 26.99
C ASP A 600 -6.66 25.12 26.03
N TYR A 601 -5.50 24.72 26.56
CA TYR A 601 -4.45 24.01 25.82
C TYR A 601 -3.57 23.14 26.75
N TYR A 602 -2.83 22.19 26.16
CA TYR A 602 -1.82 21.39 26.88
C TYR A 602 -0.47 22.11 26.88
N ASP A 603 0.04 22.42 28.07
CA ASP A 603 1.34 23.05 28.31
C ASP A 603 2.43 21.99 28.52
N PHE A 604 2.80 21.31 27.43
CA PHE A 604 3.91 20.35 27.44
C PHE A 604 5.29 21.02 27.58
N GLU A 605 5.42 22.32 27.31
CA GLU A 605 6.68 23.06 27.45
C GLU A 605 7.10 23.16 28.92
N ASN A 606 6.13 23.40 29.82
CA ASN A 606 6.36 23.41 31.27
C ASN A 606 6.09 22.05 31.96
N ASN A 607 5.58 21.04 31.24
CA ASN A 607 5.32 19.70 31.77
C ASN A 607 5.94 18.56 30.90
N PRO A 608 7.25 18.59 30.57
CA PRO A 608 7.87 17.61 29.67
C PRO A 608 7.80 16.16 30.18
N VAL A 609 7.71 15.96 31.51
CA VAL A 609 7.55 14.63 32.14
C VAL A 609 6.28 13.90 31.66
N VAL A 610 5.20 14.64 31.38
CA VAL A 610 3.91 14.08 30.94
C VAL A 610 4.02 13.39 29.57
N LEU A 611 4.81 13.96 28.65
CA LEU A 611 5.07 13.32 27.36
C LEU A 611 5.88 12.03 27.49
N ILE A 612 6.80 11.98 28.46
CA ILE A 612 7.61 10.78 28.73
C ILE A 612 6.73 9.68 29.33
N ASP A 613 5.86 10.02 30.30
CA ASP A 613 4.92 9.07 30.89
C ASP A 613 3.91 8.54 29.87
N PHE A 614 3.43 9.39 28.95
CA PHE A 614 2.54 8.95 27.87
C PHE A 614 3.24 8.04 26.86
N ALA A 615 4.49 8.34 26.50
CA ALA A 615 5.28 7.47 25.61
C ALA A 615 5.53 6.08 26.24
N LEU A 616 5.92 6.02 27.51
CA LEU A 616 6.09 4.77 28.25
C LEU A 616 4.79 3.96 28.31
N TYR A 617 3.66 4.63 28.54
CA TYR A 617 2.34 3.98 28.57
C TYR A 617 1.95 3.31 27.24
N VAL A 618 2.27 3.95 26.10
CA VAL A 618 2.05 3.36 24.77
C VAL A 618 2.98 2.17 24.52
N ILE A 619 4.24 2.23 24.98
CA ILE A 619 5.21 1.13 24.83
C ILE A 619 4.82 -0.06 25.70
N ASP A 620 4.39 0.16 26.95
CA ASP A 620 3.88 -0.89 27.85
C ASP A 620 2.68 -1.63 27.23
N TYR A 621 1.82 -0.94 26.49
CA TYR A 621 0.74 -1.56 25.73
C TYR A 621 1.23 -2.42 24.56
N ILE A 622 2.18 -1.92 23.76
CA ILE A 622 2.78 -2.68 22.65
C ILE A 622 3.50 -3.93 23.16
N ASP A 623 4.23 -3.85 24.26
CA ASP A 623 4.92 -4.99 24.87
C ASP A 623 3.94 -6.02 25.44
N GLN A 624 2.84 -5.57 26.04
CA GLN A 624 1.77 -6.46 26.52
C GLN A 624 1.07 -7.16 25.35
N PHE A 625 0.79 -6.44 24.25
CA PHE A 625 0.29 -7.04 23.01
C PHE A 625 1.25 -8.09 22.44
N ASN A 626 2.55 -7.78 22.34
CA ASN A 626 3.58 -8.72 21.91
C ASN A 626 3.65 -9.98 22.80
N LEU A 627 3.38 -9.85 24.11
CA LEU A 627 3.31 -10.97 25.04
C LEU A 627 2.05 -11.83 24.79
N ASP A 628 0.90 -11.20 24.63
CA ASP A 628 -0.39 -11.89 24.50
C ASP A 628 -0.54 -12.61 23.14
N TYR A 629 0.06 -12.06 22.07
CA TYR A 629 0.10 -12.64 20.72
C TYR A 629 1.45 -13.26 20.34
N ALA A 630 2.27 -13.61 21.34
CA ALA A 630 3.61 -14.17 21.13
C ALA A 630 3.62 -15.48 20.31
N THR A 631 2.50 -16.21 20.23
CA THR A 631 2.41 -17.46 19.44
C THR A 631 2.20 -17.16 17.96
N GLU A 632 1.40 -16.14 17.68
CA GLU A 632 1.03 -15.63 16.36
C GLU A 632 2.22 -14.90 15.72
N ILE A 633 2.92 -14.07 16.50
CA ILE A 633 4.17 -13.41 16.10
C ILE A 633 5.24 -14.46 15.78
N ALA A 634 5.50 -15.43 16.67
CA ALA A 634 6.47 -16.48 16.41
C ALA A 634 6.11 -17.39 15.22
N ALA A 635 4.81 -17.49 14.88
CA ALA A 635 4.37 -18.20 13.68
C ALA A 635 4.64 -17.39 12.40
N LEU A 636 4.45 -16.07 12.42
CA LEU A 636 4.82 -15.15 11.35
C LEU A 636 6.34 -15.15 11.11
N GLU A 637 7.14 -14.99 12.16
CA GLU A 637 8.61 -15.04 12.10
C GLU A 637 9.10 -16.36 11.48
N ALA A 638 8.46 -17.49 11.81
CA ALA A 638 8.83 -18.80 11.28
C ALA A 638 8.55 -18.99 9.77
N LEU A 639 7.74 -18.12 9.14
CA LEU A 639 7.56 -18.10 7.67
C LEU A 639 8.72 -17.39 6.97
N ILE A 640 9.36 -16.43 7.64
CA ILE A 640 10.44 -15.60 7.10
C ILE A 640 11.76 -16.37 7.23
N THR A 641 12.11 -17.11 6.18
CA THR A 641 13.39 -17.85 6.13
C THR A 641 14.52 -16.98 5.57
N PRO A 642 15.81 -17.28 5.86
CA PRO A 642 16.92 -16.51 5.29
C PRO A 642 16.93 -16.46 3.74
N ALA A 643 16.45 -17.51 3.06
CA ALA A 643 16.34 -17.52 1.60
C ALA A 643 15.19 -16.63 1.07
N TYR A 644 14.17 -16.37 1.90
CA TYR A 644 13.10 -15.41 1.62
C TYR A 644 13.62 -13.98 1.84
N GLU A 645 14.30 -13.73 2.97
CA GLU A 645 14.96 -12.45 3.24
C GLU A 645 15.96 -12.08 2.14
N GLU A 646 16.84 -13.01 1.73
CA GLU A 646 17.82 -12.83 0.65
C GLU A 646 17.14 -12.46 -0.67
N TYR A 647 16.06 -13.16 -1.03
CA TYR A 647 15.32 -12.87 -2.26
C TYR A 647 14.72 -11.46 -2.27
N TYR A 648 14.07 -11.04 -1.18
CA TYR A 648 13.47 -9.71 -1.09
C TYR A 648 14.52 -8.59 -0.97
N PHE A 649 15.64 -8.85 -0.31
CA PHE A 649 16.80 -7.95 -0.28
C PHE A 649 17.37 -7.72 -1.68
N VAL A 650 17.63 -8.80 -2.44
CA VAL A 650 18.11 -8.72 -3.83
C VAL A 650 17.09 -8.00 -4.72
N LEU A 651 15.81 -8.35 -4.63
CA LEU A 651 14.73 -7.74 -5.43
C LEU A 651 14.61 -6.23 -5.19
N ALA A 652 14.75 -5.78 -3.93
CA ALA A 652 14.74 -4.36 -3.59
C ALA A 652 15.93 -3.61 -4.23
N ILE A 653 17.12 -4.22 -4.20
CA ILE A 653 18.32 -3.62 -4.82
C ILE A 653 18.21 -3.62 -6.35
N GLU A 654 17.68 -4.68 -6.97
CA GLU A 654 17.43 -4.72 -8.41
C GLU A 654 16.44 -3.66 -8.87
N ASN A 655 15.42 -3.34 -8.05
CA ASN A 655 14.53 -2.21 -8.33
C ASN A 655 15.27 -0.86 -8.28
N ILE A 656 16.14 -0.64 -7.28
CA ILE A 656 16.95 0.59 -7.16
C ILE A 656 17.92 0.71 -8.34
N ILE A 657 18.58 -0.39 -8.74
CA ILE A 657 19.43 -0.48 -9.93
C ILE A 657 18.64 -0.04 -11.15
N TYR A 658 17.44 -0.60 -11.38
CA TYR A 658 16.59 -0.23 -12.52
C TYR A 658 16.22 1.26 -12.54
N GLN A 659 15.89 1.86 -11.38
CA GLN A 659 15.60 3.30 -11.32
C GLN A 659 16.83 4.13 -11.71
N ILE A 660 18.02 3.77 -11.23
CA ILE A 660 19.27 4.48 -11.52
C ILE A 660 19.69 4.30 -12.98
N GLU A 661 19.59 3.07 -13.53
CA GLU A 661 19.86 2.77 -14.94
C GLU A 661 18.98 3.62 -15.88
N ASN A 662 17.75 3.93 -15.47
CA ASN A 662 16.81 4.73 -16.26
C ASN A 662 16.71 6.21 -15.86
N ASP A 663 17.49 6.69 -14.88
CA ASP A 663 17.56 8.12 -14.54
C ASP A 663 18.33 8.90 -15.64
N PRO A 664 17.70 9.87 -16.33
CA PRO A 664 18.35 10.69 -17.35
C PRO A 664 19.09 11.92 -16.78
N TYR A 665 18.93 12.23 -15.49
CA TYR A 665 19.51 13.41 -14.85
C TYR A 665 20.80 13.10 -14.06
N MET A 666 21.10 11.83 -13.81
CA MET A 666 22.31 11.40 -13.11
C MET A 666 23.54 11.39 -14.05
N PRO A 667 24.68 11.99 -13.65
CA PRO A 667 25.93 11.89 -14.41
C PRO A 667 26.40 10.44 -14.56
N GLU A 668 26.84 10.06 -15.77
CA GLU A 668 27.23 8.68 -16.10
C GLU A 668 28.39 8.15 -15.23
N ASP A 669 29.30 9.02 -14.78
CA ASP A 669 30.40 8.67 -13.88
C ASP A 669 29.94 8.40 -12.44
N GLU A 670 28.99 9.18 -11.92
CA GLU A 670 28.34 8.94 -10.63
C GLU A 670 27.48 7.67 -10.66
N LYS A 671 26.70 7.51 -11.74
CA LYS A 671 25.84 6.36 -12.04
C LYS A 671 26.61 5.04 -12.01
N LEU A 672 27.77 4.97 -12.69
CA LEU A 672 28.60 3.77 -12.70
C LEU A 672 29.14 3.37 -11.31
N ILE A 673 29.45 4.34 -10.45
CA ILE A 673 29.91 4.08 -9.07
C ILE A 673 28.78 3.51 -8.23
N ILE A 674 27.60 4.12 -8.28
CA ILE A 674 26.44 3.68 -7.47
C ILE A 674 25.95 2.31 -7.95
N LEU A 675 25.86 2.08 -9.26
CA LEU A 675 25.49 0.77 -9.83
C LEU A 675 26.49 -0.33 -9.43
N GLY A 676 27.79 -0.04 -9.48
CA GLY A 676 28.83 -0.98 -9.02
C GLY A 676 28.70 -1.33 -7.53
N MET A 677 28.45 -0.33 -6.68
CA MET A 677 28.18 -0.56 -5.24
C MET A 677 26.93 -1.42 -5.02
N LEU A 678 25.84 -1.15 -5.74
CA LEU A 678 24.59 -1.91 -5.60
C LEU A 678 24.72 -3.35 -6.10
N ASP A 679 25.47 -3.57 -7.20
CA ASP A 679 25.77 -4.91 -7.70
C ASP A 679 26.57 -5.75 -6.69
N GLU A 680 27.53 -5.13 -5.98
CA GLU A 680 28.23 -5.79 -4.88
C GLU A 680 27.33 -5.98 -3.65
N LEU A 681 26.49 -4.99 -3.30
CA LEU A 681 25.58 -5.07 -2.15
C LEU A 681 24.64 -6.29 -2.22
N LYS A 682 24.14 -6.67 -3.41
CA LYS A 682 23.32 -7.88 -3.61
C LYS A 682 24.01 -9.16 -3.14
N LEU A 683 25.35 -9.21 -3.17
CA LEU A 683 26.15 -10.36 -2.79
C LEU A 683 26.50 -10.38 -1.30
N GLU A 684 26.21 -9.29 -0.57
CA GLU A 684 26.55 -9.09 0.84
C GLU A 684 25.39 -9.36 1.79
N PHE A 685 24.34 -10.09 1.36
CA PHE A 685 23.18 -10.41 2.20
C PHE A 685 23.59 -10.99 3.57
N ASP A 686 24.44 -12.02 3.60
CA ASP A 686 24.93 -12.63 4.85
C ASP A 686 25.62 -11.59 5.78
N THR A 687 26.37 -10.65 5.21
CA THR A 687 27.09 -9.59 5.94
C THR A 687 26.11 -8.63 6.61
N TYR A 688 25.12 -8.14 5.84
CA TYR A 688 24.12 -7.18 6.36
C TYR A 688 23.04 -7.86 7.21
N LYS A 689 22.74 -9.14 6.99
CA LYS A 689 21.91 -9.95 7.88
C LYS A 689 22.60 -10.16 9.23
N ALA A 690 23.88 -10.52 9.26
CA ALA A 690 24.64 -10.61 10.50
C ALA A 690 24.71 -9.27 11.26
N LEU A 691 24.84 -8.14 10.54
CA LEU A 691 24.72 -6.80 11.13
C LEU A 691 23.31 -6.58 11.70
N SER A 692 22.27 -6.91 10.95
CA SER A 692 20.87 -6.71 11.36
C SER A 692 20.49 -7.58 12.56
N ASP A 693 21.04 -8.79 12.68
CA ASP A 693 20.79 -9.68 13.81
C ASP A 693 21.55 -9.18 15.05
N LEU A 694 22.82 -8.79 14.90
CA LEU A 694 23.60 -8.14 15.96
C LEU A 694 22.92 -6.87 16.49
N LEU A 695 22.52 -5.98 15.57
CA LEU A 695 21.81 -4.77 15.94
C LEU A 695 20.38 -5.06 16.40
N GLY A 696 19.74 -6.13 15.95
CA GLY A 696 18.36 -6.49 16.31
C GLY A 696 18.24 -7.03 17.74
N ASP A 697 19.05 -8.02 18.09
CA ASP A 697 19.12 -8.58 19.45
C ASP A 697 19.52 -7.50 20.46
N SER A 698 20.51 -6.67 20.10
CA SER A 698 20.92 -5.53 20.90
C SER A 698 19.86 -4.42 20.93
N ALA A 699 19.20 -4.06 19.83
CA ALA A 699 18.28 -2.91 19.79
C ALA A 699 16.89 -3.24 20.31
N HIS A 700 16.37 -4.46 20.26
CA HIS A 700 15.08 -4.75 20.90
C HIS A 700 15.23 -4.67 22.44
N SER A 701 16.33 -5.22 22.96
CA SER A 701 16.71 -5.18 24.37
C SER A 701 17.09 -3.76 24.81
N ALA A 702 18.00 -3.12 24.07
CA ALA A 702 18.48 -1.78 24.37
C ALA A 702 17.41 -0.72 24.09
N LEU A 703 16.57 -0.76 23.05
CA LEU A 703 15.58 0.32 22.83
C LEU A 703 14.59 0.40 24.00
N ARG A 704 14.10 -0.74 24.52
CA ARG A 704 13.26 -0.73 25.73
C ARG A 704 14.02 -0.22 26.94
N TYR A 705 15.22 -0.75 27.19
CA TYR A 705 16.05 -0.38 28.35
C TYR A 705 16.56 1.07 28.30
N VAL A 706 16.89 1.56 27.10
CA VAL A 706 17.28 2.93 26.78
C VAL A 706 16.08 3.84 26.87
N ILE A 707 14.89 3.49 26.39
CA ILE A 707 13.71 4.36 26.62
C ILE A 707 13.37 4.42 28.11
N ASP A 708 13.36 3.30 28.84
CA ASP A 708 13.12 3.29 30.28
C ASP A 708 14.21 4.06 31.06
N THR A 709 15.47 4.07 30.59
CA THR A 709 16.61 4.69 31.29
C THR A 709 16.87 6.13 30.84
N GLU A 710 16.70 6.46 29.57
CA GLU A 710 16.64 7.84 29.06
C GLU A 710 15.43 8.57 29.63
N ALA A 711 14.27 7.91 29.78
CA ALA A 711 13.15 8.48 30.52
C ALA A 711 13.55 8.84 31.96
N ARG A 712 14.30 7.97 32.67
CA ARG A 712 14.83 8.27 34.00
C ARG A 712 15.89 9.37 33.97
N ILE A 713 16.83 9.35 33.03
CA ILE A 713 17.88 10.37 32.85
C ILE A 713 17.25 11.73 32.58
N ILE A 714 16.32 11.84 31.63
CA ILE A 714 15.65 13.08 31.27
C ILE A 714 14.82 13.59 32.45
N LYS A 715 14.04 12.73 33.13
CA LYS A 715 13.32 13.10 34.36
C LYS A 715 14.28 13.59 35.47
N THR A 716 15.43 12.94 35.63
CA THR A 716 16.46 13.31 36.61
C THR A 716 17.15 14.63 36.24
N VAL A 717 17.43 14.89 34.96
CA VAL A 717 17.97 16.16 34.46
C VAL A 717 16.94 17.30 34.59
N ILE A 718 15.65 17.03 34.38
CA ILE A 718 14.56 17.98 34.67
C ILE A 718 14.54 18.29 36.17
N ALA A 719 14.57 17.28 37.04
CA ALA A 719 14.61 17.46 38.49
C ALA A 719 15.84 18.26 38.96
N LEU A 720 17.03 17.97 38.41
CA LEU A 720 18.27 18.73 38.66
C LEU A 720 18.13 20.22 38.25
N ASN A 721 17.43 20.50 37.15
CA ASN A 721 17.16 21.86 36.69
C ASN A 721 16.13 22.59 37.56
N GLU A 722 15.08 21.91 38.04
CA GLU A 722 14.09 22.46 38.96
C GLU A 722 14.63 22.68 40.39
N ASN A 723 15.54 21.80 40.84
CA ASN A 723 16.17 21.85 42.17
C ASN A 723 17.34 22.86 42.28
N GLN A 724 17.59 23.69 41.24
CA GLN A 724 18.73 24.62 41.25
C GLN A 724 18.68 25.64 42.41
N GLY A 725 19.50 25.38 43.43
CA GLY A 725 19.80 26.29 44.53
C GLY A 725 18.87 26.20 45.75
N THR A 726 18.01 25.18 45.84
CA THR A 726 17.04 25.02 46.95
C THR A 726 17.34 23.87 47.91
N ASP A 727 17.81 22.71 47.42
CA ASP A 727 18.27 21.59 48.26
C ASP A 727 19.50 20.90 47.65
N MET A 728 20.66 21.16 48.24
CA MET A 728 21.95 20.59 47.81
C MET A 728 22.03 19.07 48.02
N VAL A 729 21.31 18.53 49.02
CA VAL A 729 21.34 17.08 49.29
C VAL A 729 20.51 16.34 48.25
N GLN A 730 19.34 16.87 47.88
CA GLN A 730 18.53 16.27 46.82
C GLN A 730 19.24 16.33 45.47
N MET A 731 19.87 17.46 45.14
CA MET A 731 20.66 17.63 43.90
C MET A 731 21.82 16.62 43.80
N MET A 732 22.45 16.25 44.92
CA MET A 732 23.52 15.24 44.93
C MET A 732 22.97 13.81 44.73
N ILE A 733 21.83 13.48 45.34
CA ILE A 733 21.10 12.22 45.12
C ILE A 733 20.66 12.11 43.65
N ASP A 734 20.11 13.18 43.08
CA ASP A 734 19.70 13.23 41.67
C ASP A 734 20.92 13.05 40.73
N LEU A 735 22.09 13.62 41.09
CA LEU A 735 23.34 13.45 40.33
C LEU A 735 23.92 12.03 40.42
N GLU A 736 23.89 11.42 41.60
CA GLU A 736 24.30 10.02 41.82
C GLU A 736 23.40 9.07 41.00
N GLN A 737 22.08 9.29 41.02
CA GLN A 737 21.12 8.54 40.21
C GLN A 737 21.39 8.70 38.71
N LEU A 738 21.69 9.93 38.24
CA LEU A 738 22.04 10.20 36.84
C LEU A 738 23.31 9.44 36.40
N ILE A 739 24.35 9.38 37.23
CA ILE A 739 25.58 8.63 36.94
C ILE A 739 25.28 7.13 36.82
N ASN A 740 24.55 6.57 37.79
CA ASN A 740 24.14 5.16 37.78
C ASN A 740 23.31 4.81 36.53
N ASP A 741 22.34 5.64 36.16
CA ASP A 741 21.51 5.40 34.97
C ASP A 741 22.33 5.49 33.66
N ILE A 742 23.32 6.39 33.57
CA ILE A 742 24.25 6.46 32.43
C ILE A 742 25.15 5.21 32.36
N HIS A 743 25.72 4.76 33.48
CA HIS A 743 26.52 3.54 33.52
C HIS A 743 25.69 2.30 33.14
N MET A 744 24.43 2.25 33.61
CA MET A 744 23.49 1.19 33.24
C MET A 744 23.25 1.11 31.73
N ILE A 745 23.06 2.25 31.02
CA ILE A 745 22.95 2.28 29.55
C ILE A 745 24.24 1.81 28.89
N ASP A 746 25.40 2.32 29.33
CA ASP A 746 26.68 1.96 28.72
C ASP A 746 26.97 0.46 28.84
N THR A 747 26.59 -0.14 29.98
CA THR A 747 26.72 -1.58 30.23
C THR A 747 25.81 -2.41 29.34
N GLU A 748 24.55 -2.00 29.13
CA GLU A 748 23.62 -2.75 28.27
C GLU A 748 23.98 -2.65 26.78
N ILE A 749 24.43 -1.48 26.30
CA ILE A 749 24.80 -1.28 24.89
C ILE A 749 26.21 -1.80 24.57
N PHE A 750 27.16 -1.69 25.50
CA PHE A 750 28.58 -1.90 25.21
C PHE A 750 29.33 -2.84 26.17
N GLY A 751 28.70 -3.31 27.25
CA GLY A 751 29.38 -4.01 28.35
C GLY A 751 29.98 -5.36 27.97
N ASP A 752 29.34 -6.11 27.05
CA ASP A 752 29.74 -7.48 26.67
C ASP A 752 30.19 -7.61 25.19
N VAL A 753 30.43 -6.50 24.47
CA VAL A 753 30.78 -6.52 23.03
C VAL A 753 32.04 -7.34 22.77
N THR A 754 31.88 -8.43 22.02
CA THR A 754 32.93 -9.39 21.71
C THR A 754 33.70 -9.04 20.44
N SER A 755 34.89 -9.61 20.30
CA SER A 755 35.70 -9.50 19.07
C SER A 755 34.97 -10.04 17.82
N ALA A 756 34.04 -11.00 17.96
CA ALA A 756 33.27 -11.51 16.82
C ALA A 756 32.23 -10.49 16.33
N GLU A 757 31.61 -9.75 17.23
CA GLU A 757 30.59 -8.74 16.91
C GLU A 757 31.25 -7.47 16.32
N ILE A 758 32.44 -7.11 16.82
CA ILE A 758 33.27 -6.07 16.18
C ILE A 758 33.66 -6.49 14.75
N ASP A 759 33.93 -7.78 14.50
CA ASP A 759 34.23 -8.25 13.14
C ASP A 759 33.02 -8.10 12.19
N VAL A 760 31.79 -8.29 12.67
CA VAL A 760 30.54 -8.04 11.90
C VAL A 760 30.38 -6.56 11.56
N LEU A 761 30.56 -5.67 12.54
CA LEU A 761 30.52 -4.21 12.31
C LEU A 761 31.54 -3.76 11.26
N LEU A 762 32.76 -4.32 11.33
CA LEU A 762 33.81 -4.03 10.36
C LEU A 762 33.48 -4.58 8.97
N ASP A 763 32.98 -5.83 8.86
CA ASP A 763 32.61 -6.41 7.56
C ASP A 763 31.49 -5.61 6.87
N ALA A 764 30.49 -5.13 7.60
CA ALA A 764 29.43 -4.29 7.03
C ALA A 764 29.91 -2.88 6.63
N ALA A 765 30.99 -2.39 7.25
CA ALA A 765 31.64 -1.14 6.85
C ALA A 765 32.55 -1.30 5.61
N ARG A 766 32.88 -2.54 5.20
CA ARG A 766 33.81 -2.84 4.08
C ARG A 766 33.36 -2.18 2.77
N LEU A 767 32.13 -2.44 2.34
CA LEU A 767 31.60 -1.94 1.07
C LEU A 767 31.45 -0.40 1.05
N PRO A 768 30.82 0.26 2.04
CA PRO A 768 30.76 1.73 2.09
C PRO A 768 32.13 2.42 2.08
N LEU A 769 33.13 1.86 2.79
CA LEU A 769 34.50 2.39 2.80
C LEU A 769 35.19 2.24 1.44
N LYS A 770 34.96 1.13 0.73
CA LYS A 770 35.44 0.93 -0.63
C LYS A 770 34.87 1.96 -1.60
N THR A 771 33.54 2.08 -1.64
CA THR A 771 32.85 3.02 -2.54
C THR A 771 33.27 4.47 -2.27
N ALA A 772 33.45 4.85 -1.01
CA ALA A 772 33.92 6.20 -0.65
C ALA A 772 35.35 6.49 -1.18
N LEU A 773 36.25 5.50 -1.15
CA LEU A 773 37.60 5.65 -1.71
C LEU A 773 37.61 5.66 -3.24
N GLU A 774 36.77 4.85 -3.87
CA GLU A 774 36.60 4.82 -5.33
C GLU A 774 36.02 6.14 -5.87
N ALA A 775 35.05 6.74 -5.17
CA ALA A 775 34.48 8.05 -5.49
C ALA A 775 35.50 9.20 -5.40
N GLU A 776 36.43 9.14 -4.43
CA GLU A 776 37.57 10.07 -4.32
C GLU A 776 38.73 9.75 -5.31
N GLY A 777 38.57 8.72 -6.16
CA GLY A 777 39.58 8.30 -7.14
C GLY A 777 40.83 7.65 -6.55
N ILE A 778 40.72 7.05 -5.36
CA ILE A 778 41.83 6.45 -4.62
C ILE A 778 42.04 4.99 -5.03
N ASP A 779 43.01 4.77 -5.93
CA ASP A 779 43.44 3.44 -6.39
C ASP A 779 44.35 2.74 -5.35
N ILE A 780 43.78 1.82 -4.58
CA ILE A 780 44.47 0.93 -3.62
C ILE A 780 43.98 -0.52 -3.74
N THR A 781 44.73 -1.49 -3.21
CA THR A 781 44.29 -2.90 -3.20
C THR A 781 43.31 -3.19 -2.05
N PHE A 782 42.18 -2.48 -2.06
CA PHE A 782 41.24 -2.34 -0.94
C PHE A 782 40.99 -3.62 -0.15
N GLU A 783 40.48 -4.68 -0.78
CA GLU A 783 40.17 -5.96 -0.11
C GLU A 783 41.38 -6.53 0.67
N THR A 784 42.56 -6.55 0.04
CA THR A 784 43.79 -7.06 0.66
C THR A 784 44.26 -6.17 1.80
N THR A 785 44.06 -4.86 1.68
CA THR A 785 44.46 -3.88 2.69
C THR A 785 43.49 -3.87 3.88
N PHE A 786 42.20 -4.01 3.62
CA PHE A 786 41.15 -4.18 4.62
C PHE A 786 41.37 -5.46 5.43
N ASP A 787 41.50 -6.63 4.77
CA ASP A 787 41.75 -7.93 5.41
C ASP A 787 42.98 -7.93 6.33
N ASN A 788 44.07 -7.26 5.91
CA ASN A 788 45.31 -7.19 6.68
C ASN A 788 45.20 -6.24 7.89
N ILE A 789 44.33 -5.22 7.83
CA ILE A 789 44.20 -4.18 8.87
C ILE A 789 43.08 -4.50 9.87
N LYS A 790 41.99 -5.15 9.42
CA LYS A 790 40.79 -5.48 10.21
C LYS A 790 41.11 -6.07 11.60
N PRO A 791 42.00 -7.07 11.78
CA PRO A 791 42.27 -7.65 13.11
C PRO A 791 42.90 -6.66 14.09
N PHE A 792 43.68 -5.70 13.58
CA PHE A 792 44.30 -4.65 14.39
C PHE A 792 43.28 -3.60 14.81
N VAL A 793 42.39 -3.17 13.90
CA VAL A 793 41.28 -2.26 14.21
C VAL A 793 40.34 -2.89 15.25
N ASN A 794 39.98 -4.17 15.08
CA ASN A 794 39.18 -4.94 16.04
C ASN A 794 39.81 -4.90 17.45
N THR A 795 41.12 -5.21 17.53
CA THR A 795 41.88 -5.17 18.79
C THR A 795 41.90 -3.76 19.42
N LEU A 796 42.02 -2.70 18.62
CA LEU A 796 42.00 -1.32 19.13
C LEU A 796 40.63 -0.94 19.71
N ILE A 797 39.55 -1.26 19.00
CA ILE A 797 38.17 -1.02 19.46
C ILE A 797 37.93 -1.77 20.78
N LEU A 798 38.27 -3.05 20.84
CA LEU A 798 38.10 -3.88 22.04
C LEU A 798 38.91 -3.35 23.23
N ASN A 799 40.15 -2.87 23.01
CA ASN A 799 40.95 -2.24 24.07
C ASN A 799 40.32 -0.94 24.59
N VAL A 800 39.64 -0.15 23.74
CA VAL A 800 38.91 1.05 24.15
C VAL A 800 37.64 0.70 24.93
N ILE A 801 36.88 -0.31 24.48
CA ILE A 801 35.68 -0.80 25.18
C ILE A 801 36.05 -1.30 26.58
N ASN A 802 37.08 -2.16 26.70
CA ASN A 802 37.56 -2.65 28.00
C ASN A 802 38.02 -1.51 28.93
N LEU A 803 38.76 -0.53 28.41
CA LEU A 803 39.22 0.62 29.20
C LEU A 803 38.05 1.49 29.69
N LYS A 804 37.02 1.67 28.85
CA LYS A 804 35.79 2.39 29.21
C LYS A 804 35.01 1.63 30.28
N ALA A 805 34.86 0.32 30.14
CA ALA A 805 34.20 -0.52 31.14
C ALA A 805 34.93 -0.44 32.50
N ASP A 806 36.26 -0.56 32.52
CA ASP A 806 37.06 -0.36 33.75
C ASP A 806 36.87 1.06 34.34
N LEU A 807 36.82 2.09 33.48
CA LEU A 807 36.62 3.49 33.91
C LEU A 807 35.28 3.70 34.63
N LEU A 808 34.19 3.17 34.07
CA LEU A 808 32.86 3.32 34.64
C LEU A 808 32.70 2.48 35.92
N ASN A 809 33.25 1.26 35.96
CA ASN A 809 33.27 0.45 37.18
C ASN A 809 33.99 1.14 38.35
N GLU A 810 35.06 1.90 38.11
CA GLU A 810 35.73 2.68 39.16
C GLU A 810 34.99 3.99 39.49
N ALA A 811 34.23 4.55 38.54
CA ALA A 811 33.36 5.72 38.77
C ALA A 811 32.19 5.39 39.71
N ASP A 812 31.54 4.24 39.52
CA ASP A 812 30.45 3.74 40.37
C ASP A 812 30.84 3.49 41.83
N LEU A 813 32.14 3.31 42.10
CA LEU A 813 32.65 3.02 43.44
C LEU A 813 32.96 4.27 44.27
N ILE A 814 32.82 5.48 43.72
CA ILE A 814 33.29 6.71 44.38
C ILE A 814 32.25 7.33 45.32
N ASP A 815 32.69 7.63 46.55
CA ASP A 815 31.92 8.38 47.54
C ASP A 815 32.00 9.89 47.22
N LEU A 816 31.21 10.34 46.23
CA LEU A 816 31.24 11.72 45.76
C LEU A 816 30.86 12.73 46.86
N ASP A 817 30.00 12.32 47.81
CA ASP A 817 29.66 13.05 49.03
C ASP A 817 30.91 13.39 49.85
N ALA A 818 31.80 12.42 50.07
CA ALA A 818 33.02 12.59 50.85
C ALA A 818 33.99 13.62 50.24
N PHE A 819 34.00 13.78 48.90
CA PHE A 819 34.85 14.75 48.21
C PHE A 819 34.23 16.14 48.12
N ILE A 820 32.96 16.24 47.67
CA ILE A 820 32.28 17.52 47.46
C ILE A 820 32.00 18.25 48.78
N LEU A 821 31.66 17.52 49.85
CA LEU A 821 31.33 18.09 51.17
C LEU A 821 32.56 18.23 52.10
N ASN A 822 33.78 18.05 51.59
CA ASN A 822 34.99 18.13 52.39
C ASN A 822 35.28 19.59 52.85
N GLU A 823 34.96 19.90 54.12
CA GLU A 823 35.18 21.21 54.74
C GLU A 823 36.65 21.71 54.72
N ASN A 824 37.63 20.86 54.35
CA ASN A 824 39.04 21.24 54.25
C ASN A 824 39.44 21.78 52.86
N LEU A 825 38.61 21.61 51.82
CA LEU A 825 38.88 22.10 50.47
C LEU A 825 38.47 23.57 50.30
N SER A 826 39.14 24.31 49.41
CA SER A 826 38.84 25.73 49.18
C SER A 826 37.64 25.96 48.26
N SER A 827 37.23 24.94 47.48
CA SER A 827 36.02 24.92 46.64
C SER A 827 35.49 23.49 46.48
N PRO A 828 34.19 23.31 46.13
CA PRO A 828 33.64 22.03 45.68
C PRO A 828 34.30 21.52 44.39
N ASP A 829 34.72 22.42 43.49
CA ASP A 829 35.34 22.08 42.20
C ASP A 829 36.65 21.28 42.38
N LEU A 830 37.42 21.59 43.44
CA LEU A 830 38.59 20.80 43.83
C LEU A 830 38.20 19.39 44.30
N GLY A 831 37.07 19.23 44.97
CA GLY A 831 36.53 17.93 45.36
C GLY A 831 36.21 17.07 44.14
N VAL A 832 35.53 17.66 43.14
CA VAL A 832 35.27 17.02 41.84
C VAL A 832 36.59 16.66 41.12
N GLY A 833 37.59 17.54 41.15
CA GLY A 833 38.92 17.26 40.58
C GLY A 833 39.65 16.10 41.24
N ILE A 834 39.61 16.00 42.57
CA ILE A 834 40.20 14.88 43.31
C ILE A 834 39.44 13.58 43.02
N ALA A 835 38.11 13.62 42.97
CA ALA A 835 37.27 12.48 42.65
C ALA A 835 37.57 11.92 41.24
N ILE A 836 37.63 12.79 40.22
CA ILE A 836 38.03 12.40 38.85
C ILE A 836 39.43 11.78 38.83
N VAL A 837 40.38 12.32 39.60
CA VAL A 837 41.74 11.77 39.69
C VAL A 837 41.77 10.41 40.39
N GLU A 838 40.96 10.16 41.41
CA GLU A 838 40.85 8.82 42.02
C GLU A 838 40.30 7.78 41.04
N VAL A 839 39.18 8.07 40.36
CA VAL A 839 38.62 7.19 39.33
C VAL A 839 39.67 6.88 38.25
N LEU A 840 40.32 7.92 37.70
CA LEU A 840 41.36 7.75 36.68
C LEU A 840 42.57 6.97 37.19
N ASN A 841 43.03 7.22 38.41
CA ASN A 841 44.17 6.52 39.00
C ASN A 841 43.89 5.03 39.19
N ASN A 842 42.69 4.68 39.69
CA ASN A 842 42.30 3.29 39.91
C ASN A 842 42.09 2.56 38.57
N THR A 843 41.48 3.23 37.59
CA THR A 843 41.29 2.73 36.22
C THR A 843 42.63 2.49 35.50
N LEU A 844 43.56 3.43 35.60
CA LEU A 844 44.86 3.41 34.91
C LEU A 844 45.87 2.53 35.64
N THR A 845 45.46 1.30 35.94
CA THR A 845 46.34 0.25 36.47
C THR A 845 47.55 0.02 35.55
N ALA A 846 48.62 -0.58 36.08
CA ALA A 846 49.78 -0.96 35.27
C ALA A 846 49.44 -1.90 34.09
N ALA A 847 48.33 -2.64 34.16
CA ALA A 847 47.81 -3.42 33.04
C ALA A 847 47.20 -2.51 31.97
N ASN A 848 46.35 -1.57 32.36
CA ASN A 848 45.65 -0.66 31.45
C ASN A 848 46.59 0.37 30.82
N GLN A 849 47.57 0.90 31.55
CA GLN A 849 48.65 1.71 30.98
C GLN A 849 49.44 0.93 29.92
N THR A 850 49.72 -0.36 30.17
CA THR A 850 50.39 -1.24 29.19
C THR A 850 49.52 -1.48 27.97
N MET A 851 48.20 -1.69 28.15
CA MET A 851 47.23 -1.86 27.07
C MET A 851 47.13 -0.60 26.20
N ILE A 852 47.00 0.59 26.80
CA ILE A 852 46.95 1.88 26.09
C ILE A 852 48.22 2.10 25.27
N LEU A 853 49.40 1.91 25.86
CA LEU A 853 50.68 2.06 25.14
C LEU A 853 50.86 1.01 24.05
N GLY A 854 50.30 -0.19 24.22
CA GLY A 854 50.24 -1.25 23.20
C GLY A 854 49.26 -0.94 22.06
N SER A 855 48.13 -0.30 22.34
CA SER A 855 47.23 0.23 21.32
C SER A 855 47.92 1.30 20.45
N VAL A 856 48.78 2.13 21.05
CA VAL A 856 49.61 3.08 20.28
C VAL A 856 50.63 2.34 19.40
N ASP A 857 51.23 1.23 19.85
CA ASP A 857 52.07 0.40 18.98
C ASP A 857 51.25 -0.17 17.81
N ILE A 858 50.08 -0.78 18.08
CA ILE A 858 49.21 -1.38 17.04
C ILE A 858 48.80 -0.35 15.99
N PHE A 859 48.33 0.83 16.40
CA PHE A 859 47.90 1.88 15.47
C PHE A 859 49.04 2.35 14.55
N PHE A 860 50.21 2.67 15.11
CA PHE A 860 51.31 3.18 14.30
C PHE A 860 52.02 2.07 13.51
N ASP A 861 52.40 0.95 14.13
CA ASP A 861 53.20 -0.13 13.52
C ASP A 861 52.41 -1.04 12.58
N SER A 862 51.11 -1.25 12.84
CA SER A 862 50.29 -2.25 12.14
C SER A 862 49.27 -1.65 11.17
N ILE A 863 48.86 -0.39 11.39
CA ILE A 863 47.87 0.30 10.55
C ILE A 863 48.54 1.43 9.73
N ILE A 864 49.12 2.44 10.39
CA ILE A 864 49.68 3.61 9.70
C ILE A 864 50.94 3.30 8.89
N GLU A 865 51.79 2.36 9.36
CA GLU A 865 52.96 1.86 8.63
C GLU A 865 52.61 0.99 7.40
N TYR A 866 51.36 0.50 7.29
CA TYR A 866 50.93 -0.34 6.18
C TYR A 866 51.10 0.43 4.85
N SER A 867 51.66 -0.22 3.83
CA SER A 867 52.30 0.50 2.71
C SER A 867 51.37 1.40 1.91
N GLU A 868 50.10 1.03 1.77
CA GLU A 868 49.10 1.83 1.06
C GLU A 868 48.57 2.98 1.95
N ILE A 869 48.22 2.69 3.21
CA ILE A 869 47.79 3.72 4.18
C ILE A 869 48.86 4.80 4.38
N ARG A 870 50.14 4.42 4.52
CA ARG A 870 51.25 5.37 4.59
C ARG A 870 51.38 6.23 3.33
N ALA A 871 51.02 5.70 2.16
CA ALA A 871 51.03 6.49 0.93
C ALA A 871 49.95 7.58 0.95
N LEU A 872 48.77 7.28 1.53
CA LEU A 872 47.67 8.25 1.69
C LEU A 872 48.01 9.38 2.68
N THR A 873 48.71 9.10 3.78
CA THR A 873 49.11 10.15 4.75
C THR A 873 50.19 11.09 4.22
N GLY A 874 50.94 10.68 3.19
CA GLY A 874 52.09 11.42 2.66
C GLY A 874 53.30 11.53 3.61
N ALA A 875 53.22 10.93 4.79
CA ALA A 875 54.25 11.03 5.83
C ALA A 875 55.39 10.02 5.58
N THR A 876 56.61 10.41 5.93
CA THR A 876 57.74 9.48 5.94
C THR A 876 57.71 8.59 7.18
N GLN A 877 58.30 7.39 7.09
CA GLN A 877 58.43 6.48 8.23
C GLN A 877 59.05 7.17 9.47
N ALA A 878 60.07 8.01 9.28
CA ALA A 878 60.71 8.73 10.38
C ALA A 878 59.82 9.81 11.04
N GLU A 879 58.82 10.33 10.33
CA GLU A 879 57.81 11.24 10.91
C GLU A 879 56.76 10.43 11.69
N ILE A 880 56.38 9.25 11.19
CA ILE A 880 55.46 8.31 11.87
C ILE A 880 56.09 7.77 13.17
N ASP A 881 57.35 7.31 13.12
CA ASP A 881 58.14 6.90 14.28
C ASP A 881 58.18 8.01 15.36
N GLN A 882 58.38 9.27 14.93
CA GLN A 882 58.46 10.41 15.85
C GLN A 882 57.09 10.75 16.46
N MET A 883 56.01 10.70 15.66
CA MET A 883 54.64 10.90 16.17
C MET A 883 54.27 9.83 17.21
N GLN A 884 54.62 8.56 16.98
CA GLN A 884 54.41 7.49 17.96
C GLN A 884 55.16 7.76 19.28
N ILE A 885 56.43 8.16 19.20
CA ILE A 885 57.25 8.51 20.37
C ILE A 885 56.62 9.69 21.13
N ASP A 886 56.18 10.73 20.43
CA ASP A 886 55.64 11.94 21.04
C ASP A 886 54.28 11.68 21.72
N VAL A 887 53.39 10.90 21.09
CA VAL A 887 52.12 10.44 21.70
C VAL A 887 52.37 9.62 22.95
N LYS A 888 53.29 8.64 22.89
CA LYS A 888 53.67 7.85 24.08
C LYS A 888 54.27 8.70 25.18
N ALA A 889 55.07 9.71 24.86
CA ALA A 889 55.62 10.62 25.86
C ALA A 889 54.50 11.43 26.55
N GLN A 890 53.50 11.91 25.81
CA GLN A 890 52.35 12.63 26.36
C GLN A 890 51.51 11.74 27.29
N LEU A 891 51.20 10.51 26.87
CA LEU A 891 50.45 9.55 27.71
C LEU A 891 51.18 9.21 29.02
N ASN A 892 52.49 8.98 28.97
CA ASN A 892 53.25 8.73 30.20
C ASN A 892 53.30 9.96 31.13
N MET A 893 53.41 11.18 30.58
CA MET A 893 53.30 12.40 31.40
C MET A 893 51.92 12.55 32.05
N MET A 894 50.85 12.16 31.36
CA MET A 894 49.49 12.14 31.92
C MET A 894 49.35 11.11 33.05
N PHE A 895 49.90 9.90 32.88
CA PHE A 895 49.90 8.86 33.93
C PHE A 895 50.70 9.31 35.17
N ASP A 896 51.90 9.87 34.97
CA ASP A 896 52.74 10.43 36.04
C ASP A 896 52.03 11.60 36.77
N GLU A 897 51.27 12.43 36.06
CA GLU A 897 50.53 13.56 36.63
C GLU A 897 49.34 13.10 37.49
N ILE A 898 48.57 12.11 37.01
CA ILE A 898 47.44 11.50 37.74
C ILE A 898 47.93 10.85 39.04
N GLU A 899 48.98 10.01 39.00
CA GLU A 899 49.57 9.41 40.22
C GLU A 899 50.07 10.50 41.19
N ALA A 900 50.65 11.58 40.67
CA ALA A 900 51.21 12.65 41.48
C ALA A 900 50.18 13.64 42.06
N ILE A 901 48.95 13.69 41.52
CA ILE A 901 47.82 14.41 42.12
C ILE A 901 47.10 13.49 43.12
N TYR A 902 46.89 12.21 42.79
CA TYR A 902 46.32 11.21 43.69
C TYR A 902 47.14 11.03 44.99
N ALA A 903 48.45 11.26 44.94
CA ALA A 903 49.34 11.21 46.11
C ALA A 903 49.28 12.44 47.05
N LEU A 904 48.42 13.43 46.79
CA LEU A 904 48.27 14.63 47.62
C LEU A 904 47.45 14.33 48.91
N ASP A 905 47.65 15.15 49.94
CA ASP A 905 46.82 15.11 51.15
C ASP A 905 45.65 16.09 50.99
N GLU A 906 44.50 15.57 50.53
CA GLU A 906 43.23 16.30 50.34
C GLU A 906 42.83 17.17 51.54
N ASN A 907 43.23 16.78 52.76
CA ASN A 907 42.87 17.47 54.00
C ASN A 907 43.91 18.56 54.38
N ASN A 908 44.96 18.74 53.59
CA ASN A 908 46.05 19.69 53.81
C ASN A 908 46.73 20.10 52.48
N LEU A 909 45.94 20.49 51.48
CA LEU A 909 46.45 21.04 50.22
C LEU A 909 47.15 22.40 50.45
N THR A 910 48.15 22.71 49.61
CA THR A 910 48.68 24.07 49.48
C THR A 910 48.11 24.74 48.23
N LEU A 911 48.21 26.07 48.14
CA LEU A 911 47.76 26.83 46.96
C LEU A 911 48.38 26.32 45.63
N ALA A 912 49.59 25.75 45.67
CA ALA A 912 50.23 25.19 44.48
C ALA A 912 49.71 23.77 44.14
N ASP A 913 49.16 23.06 45.13
CA ASP A 913 48.50 21.76 44.91
C ASP A 913 47.07 21.98 44.38
N GLU A 914 46.37 23.01 44.89
CA GLU A 914 45.08 23.47 44.35
C GLU A 914 45.24 23.97 42.89
N GLU A 915 46.22 24.85 42.62
CA GLU A 915 46.53 25.34 41.26
C GLU A 915 46.81 24.18 40.29
N ARG A 916 47.51 23.12 40.75
CA ARG A 916 47.78 21.91 39.97
C ARG A 916 46.53 21.08 39.66
N ILE A 917 45.61 20.94 40.61
CA ILE A 917 44.32 20.25 40.40
C ILE A 917 43.46 21.06 39.41
N TYR A 918 43.44 22.39 39.51
CA TYR A 918 42.76 23.24 38.53
C TYR A 918 43.40 23.18 37.14
N ASP A 919 44.73 23.19 37.03
CA ASP A 919 45.45 23.02 35.76
C ASP A 919 45.11 21.67 35.10
N PHE A 920 45.01 20.60 35.90
CA PHE A 920 44.57 19.27 35.43
C PHE A 920 43.11 19.29 34.95
N LEU A 921 42.18 19.88 35.72
CA LEU A 921 40.78 20.05 35.31
C LEU A 921 40.64 20.88 34.02
N MET A 922 41.46 21.92 33.84
CA MET A 922 41.50 22.72 32.61
C MET A 922 41.89 21.92 31.37
N MET A 923 42.61 20.78 31.51
CA MET A 923 42.87 19.87 30.39
C MET A 923 41.61 19.20 29.85
N PHE A 924 40.54 19.13 30.65
CA PHE A 924 39.23 18.56 30.31
C PHE A 924 38.15 19.64 30.01
N GLY A 925 38.52 20.92 29.98
CA GLY A 925 37.66 22.00 29.44
C GLY A 925 36.91 22.86 30.48
N SER A 926 37.20 22.74 31.78
CA SER A 926 36.62 23.64 32.79
C SER A 926 37.24 25.05 32.70
N ASN A 927 36.49 26.05 32.26
CA ASN A 927 36.92 27.46 32.38
C ASN A 927 36.89 27.89 33.85
N GLN A 928 37.89 28.65 34.31
CA GLN A 928 37.84 29.27 35.63
C GLN A 928 36.62 30.19 35.80
N PRO A 929 35.98 30.22 36.97
CA PRO A 929 35.17 31.37 37.37
C PRO A 929 36.07 32.61 37.41
N GLU A 930 35.69 33.68 36.70
CA GLU A 930 36.41 34.96 36.83
C GLU A 930 36.37 35.42 38.30
N GLU A 931 37.53 35.69 38.91
CA GLU A 931 37.60 36.30 40.24
C GLU A 931 36.89 37.67 40.25
N GLU A 932 35.63 37.74 40.71
CA GLU A 932 35.09 39.02 41.17
C GLU A 932 35.87 39.45 42.43
N PRO A 933 36.61 40.56 42.39
CA PRO A 933 37.46 40.95 43.50
C PRO A 933 36.60 41.43 44.68
N MET A 934 36.71 40.76 45.83
CA MET A 934 36.08 41.20 47.08
C MET A 934 36.39 42.68 47.39
N LEU A 935 35.39 43.55 47.19
CA LEU A 935 35.39 44.94 47.62
C LEU A 935 34.51 45.12 48.86
N THR A 936 35.20 45.36 49.97
CA THR A 936 34.79 45.86 51.31
C THR A 936 33.36 46.34 51.53
#